data_AF-A0A1I7T9G3-F1
#
_entry.id   AF-A0A1I7T9G3-F1
#
_cell.length_a   1.000
_cell.length_b   1.000
_cell.length_c   1.000
_cell.angle_alpha   90.00
_cell.angle_beta   90.00
_cell.angle_gamma   90.00
#
_symmetry.space_group_name_H-M   'P 1'
#
loop_
_entity.id
_entity.type
_entity.pdbx_description
1 polymer ?
#
loop_
_entity_poly.entity_id
_entity_poly.type
_entity_poly.pdbx_seq_one_letter_code
_entity_poly.pdbx_strand_id
1 'polypeptide(L)'
;MSLFRLVEWVSHTIPHTSAILNASFFQDREQLVVGGEDGQIIILDPGFRDDSNHVLATYLTKYPILQMASDKFLAQMENILAVLSPTKLTYFKVTVEKEEDKHATIEEIFSHSFSTSAWNMCIIPIEDSTPQILVQSIDCKLSLYQGDQCVFSLVPLRALQPGPIGYCQTTQTLFVANNGFLAAIKFSLMSSGSQKKINYDWSFNLGDTAIHMEVTEGLKPTTIILCRRHVSAFNSSGSVVWQIRLEAVGMSMVLYRSLLINNTQFNRLIIATSDDTLLIFQDNKLVWNCSALMSPVALLVCSYNKIYENTITMMASNGKIVVGYLGTEPSLYKVPEEKVIVNYTDRIDQFKELELKIKESDAAGGLIKRKEGIQMKLSIGEIGKRTIEPNAAPNAPYCNVVVEFSELHNVSKLHINIQSEMASPSNQIVLNVGNSLTVLKSIELPFKVLFEEAQIDRNAKYKVTFDTNVGVLALNQLFSEYESDNPQAIGFCLHGTDKTVSIFAANKSNRYRIQSEHVSLLQIASAELVKRIASSAGSIEIGGTIPFGYMHELLEEINQVSGNEKDHLTENKDFQLEAKKKEDSKTIDCRTKEVRAIVSLSLNSCKTGNMGNLPALDALFDKSYRELLDSMDSYNVTNSKIETEKTSLNSLFQLAADISKLSKVETMLNGHFWANTKQSLRDRLCWACRTERGNEMKMIEKLCEHSPKELPKIKEEEEEAD
;
A
#
# COMPACT_ATOMS: atom_id res chain seq x y z
N MET A 1 8.98 38.67 -0.79
CA MET A 1 8.36 37.47 -1.41
C MET A 1 7.47 36.79 -0.38
N SER A 2 6.14 36.92 -0.45
CA SER A 2 5.33 36.48 0.69
C SER A 2 3.85 36.17 0.41
N LEU A 3 3.38 36.21 -0.84
CA LEU A 3 1.96 35.95 -1.13
C LEU A 3 1.48 34.62 -0.54
N PHE A 4 0.35 34.66 0.17
CA PHE A 4 -0.28 33.53 0.84
C PHE A 4 0.61 32.84 1.89
N ARG A 5 1.58 33.57 2.45
CA ARG A 5 2.35 33.13 3.62
C ARG A 5 2.18 34.13 4.76
N LEU A 6 2.12 33.62 5.97
CA LEU A 6 2.29 34.47 7.15
C LEU A 6 3.77 34.92 7.19
N VAL A 7 3.99 36.22 7.26
CA VAL A 7 5.32 36.80 7.45
C VAL A 7 5.53 36.99 8.95
N GLU A 8 6.53 36.31 9.49
CA GLU A 8 6.91 36.43 10.89
C GLU A 8 7.47 37.84 11.17
N TRP A 9 6.94 38.51 12.18
CA TRP A 9 7.44 39.80 12.67
C TRP A 9 8.27 39.62 13.94
N VAL A 10 7.73 38.94 14.94
CA VAL A 10 8.42 38.59 16.19
C VAL A 10 8.18 37.12 16.48
N SER A 11 9.22 36.38 16.85
CA SER A 11 9.09 35.00 17.27
C SER A 11 9.83 34.76 18.59
N HIS A 12 9.14 34.10 19.51
CA HIS A 12 9.66 33.68 20.80
C HIS A 12 9.45 32.18 20.95
N THR A 13 10.42 31.48 21.53
CA THR A 13 10.26 30.07 21.90
C THR A 13 10.31 29.98 23.40
N ILE A 14 9.14 29.79 24.02
CA ILE A 14 8.99 29.64 25.46
C ILE A 14 8.53 28.20 25.67
N PRO A 15 9.32 27.30 26.28
CA PRO A 15 8.90 25.93 26.49
C PRO A 15 7.69 25.87 27.44
N HIS A 16 6.87 24.83 27.31
CA HIS A 16 5.74 24.53 28.20
C HIS A 16 4.65 25.63 28.27
N THR A 17 4.40 26.38 27.20
CA THR A 17 3.29 27.36 27.17
C THR A 17 1.93 26.67 27.02
N SER A 18 1.00 27.02 27.89
CA SER A 18 -0.37 26.48 27.90
C SER A 18 -1.42 27.47 27.43
N ALA A 19 -1.26 28.76 27.74
CA ALA A 19 -2.26 29.79 27.49
C ALA A 19 -1.65 31.11 27.03
N ILE A 20 -2.36 31.83 26.17
CA ILE A 20 -2.04 33.20 25.74
C ILE A 20 -3.24 34.12 25.97
N LEU A 21 -2.96 35.38 26.31
CA LEU A 21 -3.96 36.42 26.53
C LEU A 21 -3.44 37.77 26.03
N ASN A 22 -4.31 38.56 25.43
CA ASN A 22 -4.06 39.98 25.19
C ASN A 22 -4.63 40.80 26.36
N ALA A 23 -3.83 41.70 26.91
CA ALA A 23 -4.26 42.61 27.97
C ALA A 23 -3.59 43.97 27.79
N SER A 24 -4.31 45.05 28.08
CA SER A 24 -3.77 46.41 28.03
C SER A 24 -3.44 46.89 29.44
N PHE A 25 -2.20 46.69 29.86
CA PHE A 25 -1.68 47.18 31.15
C PHE A 25 -0.94 48.52 31.02
N PHE A 26 -0.40 48.84 29.84
CA PHE A 26 0.46 50.01 29.62
C PHE A 26 0.12 50.78 28.34
N GLN A 27 0.11 52.12 28.43
CA GLN A 27 -0.01 53.10 27.33
C GLN A 27 -1.14 52.86 26.29
N ASP A 28 -2.29 52.32 26.69
CA ASP A 28 -3.40 51.95 25.78
C ASP A 28 -2.97 51.00 24.64
N ARG A 29 -1.87 50.24 24.82
CA ARG A 29 -1.43 49.20 23.88
C ARG A 29 -1.71 47.83 24.47
N GLU A 30 -1.93 46.86 23.61
CA GLU A 30 -2.09 45.47 24.04
C GLU A 30 -0.71 44.83 24.24
N GLN A 31 -0.51 44.23 25.40
CA GLN A 31 0.63 43.36 25.71
C GLN A 31 0.19 41.90 25.62
N LEU A 32 1.14 41.03 25.29
CA LEU A 32 0.93 39.58 25.22
C LEU A 32 1.31 38.94 26.54
N VAL A 33 0.34 38.35 27.22
CA VAL A 33 0.54 37.56 28.44
C VAL A 33 0.59 36.09 28.07
N VAL A 34 1.66 35.41 28.49
CA VAL A 34 1.90 34.00 28.23
C VAL A 34 1.92 33.25 29.56
N GLY A 35 1.09 32.21 29.66
CA GLY A 35 1.03 31.31 30.80
C GLY A 35 1.60 29.94 30.45
N GLY A 36 2.42 29.38 31.33
CA GLY A 36 3.00 28.05 31.18
C GLY A 36 2.37 26.98 32.06
N GLU A 37 2.53 25.72 31.65
CA GLU A 37 2.24 24.53 32.44
C GLU A 37 3.13 24.46 33.70
N ASP A 38 4.35 25.02 33.62
CA ASP A 38 5.27 25.13 34.75
C ASP A 38 4.85 26.22 35.76
N GLY A 39 3.75 26.92 35.50
CA GLY A 39 3.25 28.02 36.33
C GLY A 39 3.93 29.37 36.09
N GLN A 40 4.77 29.49 35.06
CA GLN A 40 5.37 30.77 34.68
C GLN A 40 4.37 31.68 33.97
N ILE A 41 4.26 32.93 34.42
CA ILE A 41 3.55 34.03 33.77
C ILE A 41 4.60 34.96 33.19
N ILE A 42 4.54 35.20 31.88
CA ILE A 42 5.46 36.10 31.17
C ILE A 42 4.62 37.17 30.48
N ILE A 43 4.90 38.44 30.76
CA ILE A 43 4.27 39.58 30.06
C ILE A 43 5.27 40.08 29.03
N LEU A 44 4.88 40.05 27.75
CA LEU A 44 5.65 40.48 26.61
C LEU A 44 5.05 41.74 25.99
N ASP A 45 5.90 42.71 25.65
CA ASP A 45 5.53 43.87 24.85
C ASP A 45 6.39 43.95 23.58
N PRO A 46 5.93 43.31 22.48
CA PRO A 46 6.62 43.39 21.19
C PRO A 46 6.45 44.76 20.51
N GLY A 47 5.68 45.69 21.08
CA GLY A 47 5.50 47.05 20.57
C GLY A 47 6.73 47.95 20.78
N PHE A 48 7.61 47.59 21.72
CA PHE A 48 8.85 48.31 22.03
C PHE A 48 10.02 47.75 21.21
N ARG A 49 10.50 48.50 20.21
CA ARG A 49 11.48 48.03 19.20
C ARG A 49 12.95 48.17 19.59
N ASP A 50 13.27 48.96 20.61
CA ASP A 50 14.67 49.36 20.86
C ASP A 50 15.49 48.32 21.66
N ASP A 51 14.87 47.24 22.15
CA ASP A 51 15.57 46.14 22.84
C ASP A 51 15.24 44.77 22.26
N SER A 52 16.23 43.89 22.29
CA SER A 52 16.12 42.46 21.97
C SER A 52 15.33 41.65 23.02
N ASN A 53 15.02 42.26 24.17
CA ASN A 53 14.24 41.66 25.25
C ASN A 53 12.86 42.32 25.34
N HIS A 54 11.88 41.75 24.64
CA HIS A 54 10.47 42.17 24.69
C HIS A 54 9.75 41.76 26.00
N VAL A 55 10.47 41.32 27.04
CA VAL A 55 9.91 40.78 28.28
C VAL A 55 9.80 41.89 29.33
N LEU A 56 8.56 42.21 29.74
CA LEU A 56 8.28 43.20 30.79
C LEU A 56 8.30 42.59 32.19
N ALA A 57 7.71 41.41 32.36
CA ALA A 57 7.64 40.74 33.66
C ALA A 57 7.72 39.23 33.52
N THR A 58 8.31 38.59 34.52
CA THR A 58 8.25 37.13 34.69
C THR A 58 7.91 36.83 36.15
N TYR A 59 6.85 36.07 36.37
CA TYR A 59 6.42 35.64 37.69
C TYR A 59 6.18 34.14 37.68
N LEU A 60 6.75 33.43 38.66
CA LEU A 60 6.57 31.98 38.79
C LEU A 60 5.51 31.68 39.85
N THR A 61 4.37 31.18 39.40
CA THR A 61 3.36 30.60 40.28
C THR A 61 3.71 29.14 40.63
N LYS A 62 3.11 28.60 41.69
CA LYS A 62 3.34 27.21 42.13
C LYS A 62 2.47 26.17 41.40
N TYR A 63 1.57 26.61 40.52
CA TYR A 63 0.53 25.77 39.92
C TYR A 63 0.48 25.99 38.41
N PRO A 64 0.10 24.98 37.61
CA PRO A 64 -0.07 25.14 36.17
C PRO A 64 -1.18 26.14 35.84
N ILE A 65 -1.01 26.84 34.72
CA ILE A 65 -1.98 27.84 34.24
C ILE A 65 -2.85 27.20 33.15
N LEU A 66 -4.16 27.17 33.36
CA LEU A 66 -5.13 26.66 32.39
C LEU A 66 -5.64 27.77 31.47
N GLN A 67 -6.01 28.92 32.05
CA GLN A 67 -6.56 30.06 31.32
C GLN A 67 -6.25 31.35 32.08
N MET A 68 -6.19 32.47 31.36
CA MET A 68 -5.98 33.80 31.93
C MET A 68 -7.04 34.77 31.41
N ALA A 69 -7.36 35.78 32.20
CA ALA A 69 -8.29 36.84 31.86
C ALA A 69 -7.84 38.17 32.48
N SER A 70 -8.06 39.28 31.78
CA SER A 70 -7.74 40.62 32.28
C SER A 70 -8.96 41.52 32.14
N ASP A 71 -9.43 42.08 33.25
CA ASP A 71 -10.54 43.03 33.30
C ASP A 71 -10.54 43.78 34.66
N LYS A 72 -11.41 44.77 34.84
CA LYS A 72 -11.57 45.52 36.10
C LYS A 72 -12.33 44.74 37.17
N PHE A 73 -11.77 43.61 37.63
CA PHE A 73 -12.43 42.71 38.60
C PHE A 73 -12.66 43.30 40.00
N LEU A 74 -11.95 44.36 40.39
CA LEU A 74 -12.11 45.05 41.68
C LEU A 74 -12.31 46.54 41.44
N ALA A 75 -13.30 47.14 42.10
CA ALA A 75 -13.65 48.56 41.90
C ALA A 75 -12.54 49.55 42.34
N GLN A 76 -11.60 49.10 43.20
CA GLN A 76 -10.56 49.94 43.79
C GLN A 76 -9.20 49.84 43.09
N MET A 77 -9.02 48.87 42.17
CA MET A 77 -7.72 48.54 41.57
C MET A 77 -7.88 48.38 40.06
N GLU A 78 -6.98 48.99 39.30
CA GLU A 78 -6.86 48.78 37.84
C GLU A 78 -5.74 47.77 37.54
N ASN A 79 -5.71 47.23 36.31
CA ASN A 79 -4.71 46.27 35.84
C ASN A 79 -4.65 44.95 36.63
N ILE A 80 -5.79 44.23 36.64
CA ILE A 80 -5.91 42.95 37.34
C ILE A 80 -5.87 41.80 36.35
N LEU A 81 -4.96 40.85 36.58
CA LEU A 81 -4.85 39.60 35.87
C LEU A 81 -5.46 38.47 36.72
N ALA A 82 -6.54 37.87 36.25
CA ALA A 82 -7.11 36.66 36.82
C ALA A 82 -6.48 35.43 36.15
N VAL A 83 -5.92 34.54 36.96
CA VAL A 83 -5.25 33.32 36.50
C VAL A 83 -5.97 32.10 37.06
N LEU A 84 -6.42 31.24 36.16
CA LEU A 84 -7.07 29.99 36.50
C LEU A 84 -6.05 28.85 36.52
N SER A 85 -5.87 28.26 37.69
CA SER A 85 -5.16 27.00 37.90
C SER A 85 -6.16 25.86 38.19
N PRO A 86 -5.75 24.59 38.07
CA PRO A 86 -6.66 23.46 38.33
C PRO A 86 -7.35 23.54 39.69
N THR A 87 -6.63 23.96 40.74
CA THR A 87 -7.13 23.99 42.12
C THR A 87 -7.43 25.38 42.66
N LYS A 88 -7.10 26.45 41.93
CA LYS A 88 -7.22 27.83 42.42
C LYS A 88 -7.54 28.82 41.31
N LEU A 89 -8.25 29.89 41.66
CA LEU A 89 -8.36 31.11 40.86
C LEU A 89 -7.66 32.24 41.63
N THR A 90 -6.59 32.77 41.07
CA THR A 90 -5.74 33.77 41.72
C THR A 90 -5.83 35.10 40.97
N TYR A 91 -5.95 36.20 41.71
CA TYR A 91 -5.94 37.55 41.17
C TYR A 91 -4.59 38.20 41.43
N PHE A 92 -3.95 38.66 40.36
CA PHE A 92 -2.69 39.39 40.40
C PHE A 92 -2.89 40.83 40.01
N LYS A 93 -2.19 41.74 40.68
CA LYS A 93 -2.06 43.14 40.28
C LYS A 93 -0.78 43.27 39.45
N VAL A 94 -0.90 43.91 38.28
CA VAL A 94 0.26 44.26 37.46
C VAL A 94 0.55 45.74 37.64
N THR A 95 1.68 46.05 38.28
CA THR A 95 2.14 47.43 38.50
C THR A 95 3.35 47.74 37.63
N VAL A 96 3.33 48.91 37.02
CA VAL A 96 4.46 49.47 36.27
C VAL A 96 4.92 50.71 37.04
N GLU A 97 6.12 50.66 37.62
CA GLU A 97 6.55 51.67 38.61
C GLU A 97 6.86 53.04 37.98
N LYS A 98 7.31 53.11 36.72
CA LYS A 98 7.52 54.37 35.94
C LYS A 98 7.38 54.16 34.43
N GLU A 99 7.06 55.22 33.69
CA GLU A 99 6.93 55.21 32.20
C GLU A 99 8.24 54.90 31.45
N GLU A 100 9.40 55.03 32.10
CA GLU A 100 10.73 54.74 31.54
C GLU A 100 11.30 53.37 31.99
N ASP A 101 10.67 52.71 32.97
CA ASP A 101 11.18 51.45 33.52
C ASP A 101 10.71 50.24 32.70
N LYS A 102 11.69 49.44 32.24
CA LYS A 102 11.50 48.26 31.36
C LYS A 102 10.94 47.03 32.09
N HIS A 103 10.53 47.16 33.34
CA HIS A 103 10.14 46.06 34.20
C HIS A 103 8.80 46.32 34.87
N ALA A 104 7.87 45.38 34.74
CA ALA A 104 6.61 45.35 35.47
C ALA A 104 6.69 44.35 36.64
N THR A 105 6.05 44.68 37.74
CA THR A 105 5.94 43.81 38.92
C THR A 105 4.55 43.19 38.98
N ILE A 106 4.51 41.89 39.33
CA ILE A 106 3.27 41.12 39.47
C ILE A 106 3.13 40.74 40.94
N GLU A 107 2.06 41.22 41.58
CA GLU A 107 1.77 40.98 43.00
C GLU A 107 0.47 40.16 43.16
N GLU A 108 0.50 39.10 43.96
CA GLU A 108 -0.71 38.33 44.30
C GLU A 108 -1.59 39.13 45.28
N ILE A 109 -2.86 39.34 44.92
CA ILE A 109 -3.83 40.04 45.78
C ILE A 109 -4.54 39.04 46.70
N PHE A 110 -5.25 38.07 46.11
CA PHE A 110 -5.94 36.99 46.82
C PHE A 110 -6.20 35.81 45.88
N SER A 111 -6.55 34.64 46.45
CA SER A 111 -6.89 33.44 45.70
C SER A 111 -8.08 32.68 46.28
N HIS A 112 -8.94 32.18 45.39
CA HIS A 112 -10.02 31.24 45.68
C HIS A 112 -9.55 29.82 45.46
N SER A 113 -9.80 28.92 46.41
CA SER A 113 -9.47 27.50 46.29
C SER A 113 -10.68 26.66 45.87
N PHE A 114 -10.47 25.66 45.01
CA PHE A 114 -11.50 24.74 44.55
C PHE A 114 -11.39 23.36 45.18
N SER A 115 -12.53 22.72 45.42
CA SER A 115 -12.60 21.31 45.84
C SER A 115 -12.40 20.33 44.68
N THR A 116 -12.80 20.74 43.47
CA THR A 116 -12.76 19.95 42.23
C THR A 116 -11.96 20.72 41.19
N SER A 117 -11.21 20.01 40.35
CA SER A 117 -10.38 20.64 39.32
C SER A 117 -11.21 21.50 38.37
N ALA A 118 -10.77 22.74 38.13
CA ALA A 118 -11.29 23.61 37.09
C ALA A 118 -10.91 23.11 35.68
N TRP A 119 -11.71 23.49 34.69
CA TRP A 119 -11.49 23.21 33.26
C TRP A 119 -11.30 24.51 32.46
N ASN A 120 -12.27 25.43 32.52
CA ASN A 120 -12.21 26.72 31.85
C ASN A 120 -12.94 27.81 32.67
N MET A 121 -12.81 29.05 32.23
CA MET A 121 -13.55 30.19 32.78
C MET A 121 -14.11 31.11 31.69
N CYS A 122 -15.14 31.86 32.04
CA CYS A 122 -15.79 32.88 31.22
C CYS A 122 -16.03 34.14 32.05
N ILE A 123 -15.78 35.31 31.45
CA ILE A 123 -16.04 36.61 32.07
C ILE A 123 -17.48 37.01 31.77
N ILE A 124 -18.20 37.42 32.81
CA ILE A 124 -19.56 37.91 32.74
C ILE A 124 -19.53 39.41 33.04
N PRO A 125 -19.60 40.29 32.02
CA PRO A 125 -19.73 41.71 32.24
C PRO A 125 -21.08 42.03 32.88
N ILE A 126 -21.07 42.97 33.83
CA ILE A 126 -22.26 43.48 34.50
C ILE A 126 -22.32 44.98 34.25
N GLU A 127 -23.48 45.46 33.82
CA GLU A 127 -23.73 46.89 33.67
C GLU A 127 -23.62 47.57 35.05
N ASP A 128 -22.80 48.62 35.12
CA ASP A 128 -22.54 49.43 36.32
C ASP A 128 -21.86 48.72 37.52
N SER A 129 -21.25 47.55 37.33
CA SER A 129 -20.48 46.85 38.38
C SER A 129 -19.22 46.14 37.85
N THR A 130 -18.41 45.59 38.76
CA THR A 130 -17.24 44.78 38.40
C THR A 130 -17.69 43.46 37.75
N PRO A 131 -17.03 43.01 36.66
CA PRO A 131 -17.34 41.75 36.00
C PRO A 131 -17.16 40.56 36.95
N GLN A 132 -17.98 39.54 36.73
CA GLN A 132 -17.90 38.27 37.46
C GLN A 132 -17.16 37.21 36.64
N ILE A 133 -16.53 36.25 37.31
CA ILE A 133 -15.87 35.12 36.66
C ILE A 133 -16.69 33.87 36.92
N LEU A 134 -17.16 33.24 35.84
CA LEU A 134 -17.79 31.94 35.86
C LEU A 134 -16.72 30.87 35.58
N VAL A 135 -16.56 29.93 36.51
CA VAL A 135 -15.61 28.81 36.39
C VAL A 135 -16.38 27.52 36.18
N GLN A 136 -16.00 26.76 35.15
CA GLN A 136 -16.48 25.40 34.93
C GLN A 136 -15.47 24.40 35.47
N SER A 137 -15.94 23.43 36.25
CA SER A 137 -15.15 22.30 36.72
C SER A 137 -15.17 21.12 35.74
N ILE A 138 -14.23 20.19 35.89
CA ILE A 138 -14.13 19.00 35.05
C ILE A 138 -15.35 18.07 35.15
N ASP A 139 -16.06 18.09 36.29
CA ASP A 139 -17.33 17.37 36.51
C ASP A 139 -18.55 18.16 36.02
N CYS A 140 -18.35 19.14 35.14
CA CYS A 140 -19.39 19.96 34.51
C CYS A 140 -20.24 20.74 35.52
N LYS A 141 -19.65 21.25 36.61
CA LYS A 141 -20.33 22.15 37.54
C LYS A 141 -19.87 23.59 37.34
N LEU A 142 -20.76 24.53 37.58
CA LEU A 142 -20.51 25.96 37.44
C LEU A 142 -20.40 26.62 38.82
N SER A 143 -19.39 27.48 38.98
CA SER A 143 -19.20 28.33 40.15
C SER A 143 -18.94 29.77 39.71
N LEU A 144 -19.56 30.74 40.38
CA LEU A 144 -19.52 32.15 40.03
C LEU A 144 -18.84 32.96 41.13
N TYR A 145 -17.85 33.76 40.75
CA TYR A 145 -17.05 34.58 41.66
C TYR A 145 -17.16 36.05 41.29
N GLN A 146 -17.34 36.91 42.29
CA GLN A 146 -17.36 38.36 42.18
C GLN A 146 -16.31 38.94 43.12
N GLY A 147 -15.13 39.30 42.59
CA GLY A 147 -14.00 39.71 43.40
C GLY A 147 -13.66 38.65 44.46
N ASP A 148 -13.69 39.04 45.73
CA ASP A 148 -13.40 38.16 46.87
C ASP A 148 -14.62 37.31 47.33
N GLN A 149 -15.80 37.49 46.72
CA GLN A 149 -17.00 36.75 47.11
C GLN A 149 -17.34 35.64 46.11
N CYS A 150 -17.62 34.44 46.63
CA CYS A 150 -18.25 33.38 45.85
C CYS A 150 -19.78 33.56 45.88
N VAL A 151 -20.37 33.90 44.73
CA VAL A 151 -21.82 34.18 44.61
C VAL A 151 -22.62 32.87 44.68
N PHE A 152 -22.19 31.86 43.93
CA PHE A 152 -22.68 30.49 44.06
C PHE A 152 -21.61 29.51 43.59
N SER A 153 -21.71 28.26 44.05
CA SER A 153 -20.76 27.20 43.71
C SER A 153 -21.47 25.89 43.40
N LEU A 154 -20.86 25.07 42.54
CA LEU A 154 -21.22 23.67 42.27
C LEU A 154 -22.61 23.44 41.67
N VAL A 155 -23.08 24.31 40.76
CA VAL A 155 -24.34 24.06 40.04
C VAL A 155 -24.11 23.07 38.89
N PRO A 156 -24.72 21.85 38.90
CA PRO A 156 -24.39 20.81 37.94
C PRO A 156 -25.08 21.00 36.58
N LEU A 157 -24.33 20.81 35.51
CA LEU A 157 -24.82 20.68 34.13
C LEU A 157 -25.09 19.20 33.81
N ARG A 158 -26.05 18.92 32.91
CA ARG A 158 -26.35 17.55 32.46
C ARG A 158 -25.36 17.10 31.38
N ALA A 159 -24.09 16.96 31.73
CA ALA A 159 -23.04 16.54 30.82
C ALA A 159 -21.99 15.66 31.52
N LEU A 160 -21.26 14.88 30.71
CA LEU A 160 -20.20 13.99 31.17
C LEU A 160 -18.82 14.63 30.98
N GLN A 161 -18.64 15.35 29.88
CA GLN A 161 -17.39 16.05 29.52
C GLN A 161 -17.65 17.55 29.39
N PRO A 162 -16.75 18.39 29.95
CA PRO A 162 -16.84 19.83 29.83
C PRO A 162 -16.46 20.27 28.41
N GLY A 163 -16.99 21.40 27.99
CA GLY A 163 -16.64 22.03 26.71
C GLY A 163 -16.65 23.55 26.84
N PRO A 164 -16.44 24.28 25.74
CA PRO A 164 -16.31 25.72 25.80
C PRO A 164 -17.63 26.37 26.24
N ILE A 165 -17.50 27.43 27.04
CA ILE A 165 -18.61 28.23 27.55
C ILE A 165 -18.44 29.68 27.12
N GLY A 166 -19.55 30.39 26.92
CA GLY A 166 -19.54 31.80 26.53
C GLY A 166 -20.80 32.50 26.99
N TYR A 167 -20.70 33.76 27.36
CA TYR A 167 -21.81 34.56 27.85
C TYR A 167 -22.10 35.72 26.89
N CYS A 168 -23.38 35.93 26.58
CA CYS A 168 -23.86 37.06 25.78
C CYS A 168 -24.58 38.06 26.69
N GLN A 169 -24.05 39.27 26.82
CA GLN A 169 -24.63 40.35 27.61
C GLN A 169 -25.95 40.82 27.03
N THR A 170 -26.02 41.02 25.72
CA THR A 170 -27.23 41.54 25.03
C THR A 170 -28.48 40.70 25.29
N THR A 171 -28.32 39.37 25.37
CA THR A 171 -29.44 38.44 25.59
C THR A 171 -29.48 37.86 27.00
N GLN A 172 -28.48 38.15 27.83
CA GLN A 172 -28.28 37.57 29.17
C GLN A 172 -28.33 36.03 29.16
N THR A 173 -27.81 35.42 28.09
CA THR A 173 -27.77 33.97 27.92
C THR A 173 -26.34 33.45 28.04
N LEU A 174 -26.21 32.36 28.78
CA LEU A 174 -25.00 31.56 28.88
C LEU A 174 -25.12 30.40 27.89
N PHE A 175 -24.18 30.33 26.95
CA PHE A 175 -24.01 29.23 26.03
C PHE A 175 -23.00 28.23 26.57
N VAL A 176 -23.36 26.95 26.51
CA VAL A 176 -22.54 25.85 27.01
C VAL A 176 -22.50 24.76 25.95
N ALA A 177 -21.31 24.40 25.48
CA ALA A 177 -21.12 23.36 24.46
C ALA A 177 -20.54 22.07 25.05
N ASN A 178 -21.33 21.31 25.82
CA ASN A 178 -20.87 20.09 26.47
C ASN A 178 -21.35 18.82 25.73
N ASN A 179 -20.56 17.74 25.74
CA ASN A 179 -20.89 16.46 25.09
C ASN A 179 -21.32 16.54 23.61
N GLY A 180 -20.85 17.56 22.86
CA GLY A 180 -21.27 17.79 21.47
C GLY A 180 -22.67 18.38 21.32
N PHE A 181 -23.26 18.88 22.40
CA PHE A 181 -24.50 19.66 22.38
C PHE A 181 -24.21 21.11 22.75
N LEU A 182 -24.78 22.04 21.99
CA LEU A 182 -24.87 23.44 22.37
C LEU A 182 -26.17 23.66 23.13
N ALA A 183 -26.10 24.17 24.35
CA ALA A 183 -27.27 24.54 25.14
C ALA A 183 -27.22 26.00 25.55
N ALA A 184 -28.39 26.64 25.56
CA ALA A 184 -28.55 28.00 26.07
C ALA A 184 -29.25 27.98 27.44
N ILE A 185 -28.70 28.75 28.38
CA ILE A 185 -29.22 28.89 29.74
C ILE A 185 -29.42 30.39 30.01
N LYS A 186 -30.61 30.78 30.48
CA LYS A 186 -30.83 32.17 30.92
C LYS A 186 -30.11 32.39 32.24
N PHE A 187 -29.23 33.38 32.29
CA PHE A 187 -28.36 33.61 33.43
C PHE A 187 -29.13 34.01 34.71
N SER A 188 -30.23 34.74 34.57
CA SER A 188 -31.13 35.12 35.68
C SER A 188 -31.69 33.91 36.46
N LEU A 189 -31.89 32.77 35.79
CA LEU A 189 -32.35 31.54 36.45
C LEU A 189 -31.26 30.93 37.33
N MET A 190 -29.99 31.10 36.97
CA MET A 190 -28.85 30.60 37.73
C MET A 190 -28.50 31.48 38.92
N SER A 191 -28.44 32.81 38.72
CA SER A 191 -28.04 33.76 39.77
C SER A 191 -29.01 33.81 40.96
N SER A 192 -30.26 33.37 40.78
CA SER A 192 -31.27 33.30 41.85
C SER A 192 -31.04 32.21 42.90
N GLY A 193 -30.08 31.28 42.69
CA GLY A 193 -29.72 30.23 43.66
C GLY A 193 -30.83 29.21 43.99
N SER A 194 -31.99 29.29 43.33
CA SER A 194 -33.20 28.56 43.71
C SER A 194 -33.27 27.12 43.15
N GLN A 195 -32.51 26.80 42.10
CA GLN A 195 -32.65 25.52 41.39
C GLN A 195 -31.47 24.57 41.57
N LYS A 196 -31.75 23.37 42.11
CA LYS A 196 -30.81 22.24 42.19
C LYS A 196 -30.48 21.60 40.81
N LYS A 197 -31.24 21.93 39.77
CA LYS A 197 -31.07 21.44 38.39
C LYS A 197 -31.34 22.56 37.40
N ILE A 198 -30.40 22.81 36.49
CA ILE A 198 -30.57 23.77 35.39
C ILE A 198 -31.45 23.12 34.31
N ASN A 199 -32.42 23.89 33.80
CA ASN A 199 -33.14 23.59 32.57
C ASN A 199 -32.58 24.43 31.42
N TYR A 200 -32.39 23.80 30.26
CA TYR A 200 -31.95 24.48 29.05
C TYR A 200 -33.15 25.15 28.38
N ASP A 201 -32.98 26.38 27.89
CA ASP A 201 -33.99 27.07 27.10
C ASP A 201 -34.16 26.37 25.74
N TRP A 202 -33.03 25.99 25.14
CA TRP A 202 -32.95 25.10 24.01
C TRP A 202 -31.63 24.35 24.01
N SER A 203 -31.58 23.25 23.26
CA SER A 203 -30.38 22.46 23.03
C SER A 203 -30.31 22.04 21.57
N PHE A 204 -29.12 22.11 20.98
CA PHE A 204 -28.84 21.72 19.60
C PHE A 204 -27.72 20.68 19.55
N ASN A 205 -27.90 19.61 18.76
CA ASN A 205 -26.88 18.59 18.56
C ASN A 205 -25.90 19.02 17.47
N LEU A 206 -24.63 19.24 17.82
CA LEU A 206 -23.59 19.63 16.87
C LEU A 206 -23.10 18.44 16.03
N GLY A 207 -23.33 17.20 16.48
CA GLY A 207 -22.85 15.99 15.82
C GLY A 207 -21.33 15.79 15.88
N ASP A 208 -20.61 16.69 16.53
CA ASP A 208 -19.15 16.70 16.69
C ASP A 208 -18.78 17.43 18.00
N THR A 209 -17.53 17.29 18.44
CA THR A 209 -17.05 17.94 19.67
C THR A 209 -16.70 19.40 19.40
N ALA A 210 -17.23 20.31 20.22
CA ALA A 210 -16.85 21.72 20.20
C ALA A 210 -15.45 21.93 20.77
N ILE A 211 -14.62 22.67 20.04
CA ILE A 211 -13.24 23.00 20.41
C ILE A 211 -13.20 24.40 21.01
N HIS A 212 -13.76 25.37 20.28
CA HIS A 212 -13.75 26.78 20.68
C HIS A 212 -15.13 27.40 20.46
N MET A 213 -15.51 28.31 21.36
CA MET A 213 -16.76 29.07 21.27
C MET A 213 -16.43 30.54 21.39
N GLU A 214 -17.09 31.34 20.55
CA GLU A 214 -16.96 32.78 20.60
C GLU A 214 -18.34 33.41 20.52
N VAL A 215 -18.57 34.39 21.38
CA VAL A 215 -19.87 35.03 21.54
C VAL A 215 -19.78 36.45 21.01
N THR A 216 -20.75 36.84 20.20
CA THR A 216 -20.82 38.14 19.54
C THR A 216 -21.92 38.98 20.17
N GLU A 217 -21.56 40.17 20.66
CA GLU A 217 -22.51 41.18 21.12
C GLU A 217 -23.14 41.90 19.90
N GLY A 218 -24.27 41.40 19.39
CA GLY A 218 -24.92 41.96 18.18
C GLY A 218 -26.19 41.23 17.72
N LEU A 219 -26.82 41.73 16.66
CA LEU A 219 -28.13 41.27 16.17
C LEU A 219 -28.13 39.81 15.68
N LYS A 220 -27.15 39.39 14.85
CA LYS A 220 -26.94 38.01 14.35
C LYS A 220 -25.54 37.84 13.72
N PRO A 221 -24.90 36.65 13.79
CA PRO A 221 -25.11 35.58 14.76
C PRO A 221 -24.76 36.04 16.19
N THR A 222 -25.24 35.30 17.20
CA THR A 222 -24.95 35.57 18.63
C THR A 222 -23.83 34.67 19.16
N THR A 223 -23.63 33.50 18.55
CA THR A 223 -22.63 32.53 18.99
C THR A 223 -22.06 31.82 17.79
N ILE A 224 -20.74 31.68 17.75
CA ILE A 224 -20.02 30.96 16.71
C ILE A 224 -19.23 29.86 17.39
N ILE A 225 -19.36 28.64 16.89
CA ILE A 225 -18.74 27.45 17.49
C ILE A 225 -17.90 26.76 16.44
N LEU A 226 -16.63 26.56 16.78
CA LEU A 226 -15.71 25.70 16.06
C LEU A 226 -15.86 24.27 16.61
N CYS A 227 -16.32 23.36 15.76
CA CYS A 227 -16.18 21.92 15.96
C CYS A 227 -14.98 21.40 15.18
N ARG A 228 -14.58 20.14 15.40
CA ARG A 228 -13.42 19.54 14.72
C ARG A 228 -13.49 19.65 13.20
N ARG A 229 -14.65 19.39 12.59
CA ARG A 229 -14.79 19.38 11.11
C ARG A 229 -15.70 20.44 10.53
N HIS A 230 -16.26 21.32 11.35
CA HIS A 230 -17.18 22.34 10.86
C HIS A 230 -17.28 23.53 11.82
N VAL A 231 -17.69 24.67 11.29
CA VAL A 231 -18.01 25.87 12.07
C VAL A 231 -19.48 26.18 11.90
N SER A 232 -20.19 26.36 13.01
CA SER A 232 -21.61 26.66 13.02
C SER A 232 -21.86 27.96 13.77
N ALA A 233 -22.62 28.87 13.15
CA ALA A 233 -23.07 30.09 13.80
C ALA A 233 -24.55 30.02 14.13
N PHE A 234 -24.90 30.38 15.35
CA PHE A 234 -26.23 30.31 15.91
C PHE A 234 -26.77 31.69 16.24
N ASN A 235 -28.09 31.82 16.24
CA ASN A 235 -28.77 32.95 16.85
C ASN A 235 -29.20 32.63 18.29
N SER A 236 -29.74 33.63 18.98
CA SER A 236 -30.20 33.50 20.36
C SER A 236 -31.31 32.46 20.56
N SER A 237 -32.09 32.16 19.52
CA SER A 237 -33.15 31.14 19.54
C SER A 237 -32.66 29.71 19.25
N GLY A 238 -31.38 29.52 18.93
CA GLY A 238 -30.81 28.19 18.64
C GLY A 238 -30.98 27.68 17.22
N SER A 239 -31.42 28.52 16.28
CA SER A 239 -31.38 28.17 14.86
C SER A 239 -30.02 28.51 14.25
N VAL A 240 -29.53 27.63 13.38
CA VAL A 240 -28.29 27.83 12.62
C VAL A 240 -28.47 28.95 11.60
N VAL A 241 -27.62 29.97 11.66
CA VAL A 241 -27.58 31.08 10.69
C VAL A 241 -26.81 30.65 9.44
N TRP A 242 -25.64 30.07 9.65
CA TRP A 242 -24.80 29.49 8.61
C TRP A 242 -23.90 28.41 9.21
N GLN A 243 -23.42 27.52 8.34
CA GLN A 243 -22.50 26.45 8.72
C GLN A 243 -21.48 26.24 7.60
N ILE A 244 -20.22 26.09 7.97
CA ILE A 244 -19.08 25.87 7.08
C ILE A 244 -18.51 24.49 7.40
N ARG A 245 -18.35 23.64 6.38
CA ARG A 245 -17.64 22.38 6.52
C ARG A 245 -16.16 22.60 6.22
N LEU A 246 -15.30 22.18 7.13
CA LEU A 246 -13.85 22.24 6.97
C LEU A 246 -13.35 20.94 6.35
N GLU A 247 -12.36 21.03 5.46
CA GLU A 247 -11.71 19.86 4.87
C GLU A 247 -10.70 19.24 5.84
N ALA A 248 -9.97 20.09 6.55
CA ALA A 248 -9.02 19.76 7.61
C ALA A 248 -9.62 19.98 9.01
N VAL A 249 -8.96 19.46 10.04
CA VAL A 249 -9.42 19.63 11.42
C VAL A 249 -9.13 21.06 11.88
N GLY A 250 -10.15 21.79 12.34
CA GLY A 250 -9.96 23.12 12.94
C GLY A 250 -9.31 22.99 14.32
N MET A 251 -8.24 23.74 14.57
CA MET A 251 -7.48 23.68 15.82
C MET A 251 -7.85 24.83 16.77
N SER A 252 -7.91 26.05 16.25
CA SER A 252 -8.22 27.26 17.01
C SER A 252 -9.01 28.23 16.14
N MET A 253 -9.84 29.05 16.78
CA MET A 253 -10.63 30.09 16.13
C MET A 253 -10.50 31.39 16.92
N VAL A 254 -10.44 32.52 16.20
CA VAL A 254 -10.57 33.84 16.78
C VAL A 254 -11.43 34.73 15.88
N LEU A 255 -12.29 35.52 16.50
CA LEU A 255 -13.13 36.51 15.86
C LEU A 255 -12.42 37.84 16.00
N TYR A 256 -12.09 38.43 14.85
CA TYR A 256 -11.45 39.72 14.81
C TYR A 256 -12.41 40.78 14.26
N ARG A 257 -12.83 41.71 15.13
CA ARG A 257 -13.58 42.95 14.86
C ARG A 257 -14.76 42.82 13.87
N SER A 258 -15.99 42.94 14.38
CA SER A 258 -17.17 43.14 13.54
C SER A 258 -17.11 44.51 12.86
N LEU A 259 -17.02 44.54 11.53
CA LEU A 259 -16.97 45.78 10.75
C LEU A 259 -18.37 46.14 10.29
N LEU A 260 -18.78 47.38 10.55
CA LEU A 260 -19.95 48.01 9.95
C LEU A 260 -19.56 48.56 8.58
N ILE A 261 -19.84 47.80 7.52
CA ILE A 261 -19.75 48.29 6.15
C ILE A 261 -21.19 48.41 5.64
N ASN A 262 -21.61 49.59 5.20
CA ASN A 262 -22.97 49.85 4.68
C ASN A 262 -24.11 49.42 5.62
N ASN A 263 -24.02 49.72 6.93
CA ASN A 263 -25.00 49.28 7.95
C ASN A 263 -25.17 47.76 8.11
N THR A 264 -24.35 46.95 7.42
CA THR A 264 -24.30 45.49 7.61
C THR A 264 -23.06 45.14 8.42
N GLN A 265 -23.27 44.48 9.56
CA GLN A 265 -22.20 43.92 10.39
C GLN A 265 -21.76 42.59 9.79
N PHE A 266 -20.46 42.45 9.50
CA PHE A 266 -19.85 41.18 9.08
C PHE A 266 -18.88 40.70 10.14
N ASN A 267 -18.92 39.41 10.45
CA ASN A 267 -17.95 38.78 11.34
C ASN A 267 -16.76 38.28 10.54
N ARG A 268 -15.55 38.65 10.96
CA ARG A 268 -14.32 38.09 10.39
C ARG A 268 -13.75 37.05 11.32
N LEU A 269 -13.67 35.83 10.82
CA LEU A 269 -13.23 34.68 11.57
C LEU A 269 -11.89 34.23 11.01
N ILE A 270 -10.95 33.99 11.91
CA ILE A 270 -9.68 33.39 11.57
C ILE A 270 -9.68 31.99 12.18
N ILE A 271 -9.52 30.99 11.33
CA ILE A 271 -9.50 29.59 11.71
C ILE A 271 -8.16 29.02 11.32
N ALA A 272 -7.47 28.41 12.28
CA ALA A 272 -6.32 27.59 11.97
C ALA A 272 -6.72 26.13 11.85
N THR A 273 -6.09 25.43 10.93
CA THR A 273 -6.30 24.00 10.70
C THR A 273 -5.08 23.18 11.09
N SER A 274 -5.26 21.85 11.14
CA SER A 274 -4.19 20.87 11.34
C SER A 274 -3.14 20.87 10.22
N ASP A 275 -3.48 21.40 9.05
CA ASP A 275 -2.64 21.33 7.85
C ASP A 275 -1.74 22.57 7.72
N ASP A 276 -1.45 23.22 8.84
CA ASP A 276 -0.66 24.45 8.95
C ASP A 276 -1.17 25.57 8.03
N THR A 277 -2.50 25.64 7.82
CA THR A 277 -3.16 26.71 7.08
C THR A 277 -4.02 27.59 7.97
N LEU A 278 -4.02 28.88 7.66
CA LEU A 278 -4.81 29.92 8.27
C LEU A 278 -5.88 30.38 7.26
N LEU A 279 -7.14 30.12 7.60
CA LEU A 279 -8.31 30.46 6.81
C LEU A 279 -8.97 31.70 7.40
N ILE A 280 -9.15 32.74 6.60
CA ILE A 280 -9.83 33.97 7.02
C ILE A 280 -11.16 34.07 6.29
N PHE A 281 -12.24 33.98 7.06
CA PHE A 281 -13.61 34.05 6.58
C PHE A 281 -14.23 35.41 6.88
N GLN A 282 -15.09 35.86 5.99
CA GLN A 282 -16.09 36.90 6.23
C GLN A 282 -17.45 36.19 6.26
N ASP A 283 -18.01 36.02 7.45
CA ASP A 283 -19.12 35.11 7.75
C ASP A 283 -18.91 33.71 7.16
N ASN A 284 -19.58 33.40 6.04
CA ASN A 284 -19.50 32.12 5.34
C ASN A 284 -18.59 32.12 4.10
N LYS A 285 -17.99 33.27 3.75
CA LYS A 285 -17.13 33.40 2.55
C LYS A 285 -15.67 33.39 2.93
N LEU A 286 -14.89 32.50 2.33
CA LEU A 286 -13.44 32.51 2.48
C LEU A 286 -12.86 33.73 1.73
N VAL A 287 -12.18 34.61 2.44
CA VAL A 287 -11.57 35.84 1.88
C VAL A 287 -10.08 35.65 1.65
N TRP A 288 -9.40 34.95 2.55
CA TRP A 288 -7.95 34.73 2.46
C TRP A 288 -7.58 33.34 2.96
N ASN A 289 -6.59 32.74 2.32
CA ASN A 289 -5.99 31.48 2.74
C ASN A 289 -4.47 31.68 2.71
N CYS A 290 -3.80 31.36 3.82
CA CYS A 290 -2.35 31.45 3.90
C CYS A 290 -1.74 30.28 4.65
N SER A 291 -0.52 29.91 4.28
CA SER A 291 0.29 28.96 5.04
C SER A 291 0.80 29.65 6.30
N ALA A 292 0.50 29.03 7.44
CA ALA A 292 0.81 29.50 8.76
C ALA A 292 2.22 29.04 9.23
N LEU A 293 2.87 28.14 8.46
CA LEU A 293 4.21 27.56 8.71
C LEU A 293 4.35 26.77 10.03
N MET A 294 3.25 26.64 10.79
CA MET A 294 3.10 25.90 12.04
C MET A 294 1.62 25.64 12.30
N SER A 295 1.30 24.67 13.15
CA SER A 295 -0.06 24.35 13.60
C SER A 295 -0.34 25.06 14.93
N PRO A 296 -1.10 26.16 14.94
CA PRO A 296 -1.35 26.90 16.16
C PRO A 296 -2.44 26.20 16.99
N VAL A 297 -2.16 26.07 18.28
CA VAL A 297 -3.10 25.62 19.31
C VAL A 297 -3.96 26.78 19.80
N ALA A 298 -3.41 28.00 19.80
CA ALA A 298 -4.15 29.22 20.14
C ALA A 298 -3.85 30.34 19.14
N LEU A 299 -4.88 31.16 18.87
CA LEU A 299 -4.84 32.32 17.99
C LEU A 299 -5.34 33.55 18.73
N LEU A 300 -4.63 34.66 18.54
CA LEU A 300 -5.05 35.98 18.99
C LEU A 300 -4.82 36.99 17.87
N VAL A 301 -5.61 38.06 17.84
CA VAL A 301 -5.34 39.22 17.00
C VAL A 301 -5.07 40.41 17.91
N CYS A 302 -3.90 41.02 17.74
CA CYS A 302 -3.38 42.01 18.69
C CYS A 302 -2.92 43.27 17.98
N SER A 303 -3.05 44.40 18.67
CA SER A 303 -2.55 45.71 18.24
C SER A 303 -1.46 46.22 19.18
N TYR A 304 -0.21 45.95 18.83
CA TYR A 304 0.96 46.27 19.66
C TYR A 304 1.48 47.71 19.46
N ASN A 305 1.24 48.32 18.29
CA ASN A 305 1.64 49.71 18.00
C ASN A 305 0.75 50.30 16.89
N LYS A 306 0.71 51.64 16.76
CA LYS A 306 -0.07 52.36 15.72
C LYS A 306 0.28 51.96 14.29
N ILE A 307 1.47 51.41 14.06
CA ILE A 307 1.94 50.94 12.75
C ILE A 307 1.52 49.48 12.50
N TYR A 308 1.46 48.68 13.56
CA TYR A 308 1.17 47.25 13.53
C TYR A 308 -0.12 46.97 14.29
N GLU A 309 -1.20 47.50 13.74
CA GLU A 309 -2.54 47.18 14.19
C GLU A 309 -2.96 45.82 13.61
N ASN A 310 -3.58 44.98 14.44
CA ASN A 310 -4.23 43.73 14.01
C ASN A 310 -3.26 42.68 13.46
N THR A 311 -2.13 42.50 14.13
CA THR A 311 -1.21 41.39 13.89
C THR A 311 -1.79 40.08 14.42
N ILE A 312 -1.50 38.97 13.76
CA ILE A 312 -1.95 37.64 14.17
C ILE A 312 -0.86 37.05 15.07
N THR A 313 -1.22 36.74 16.31
CA THR A 313 -0.37 36.01 17.24
C THR A 313 -0.81 34.56 17.29
N MET A 314 0.15 33.66 17.10
CA MET A 314 -0.02 32.22 17.04
C MET A 314 0.85 31.55 18.08
N MET A 315 0.32 30.54 18.76
CA MET A 315 1.09 29.68 19.66
C MET A 315 0.98 28.22 19.20
N ALA A 316 2.10 27.53 19.00
CA ALA A 316 2.13 26.09 18.75
C ALA A 316 2.28 25.29 20.05
N SER A 317 1.99 23.99 19.96
CA SER A 317 2.14 23.03 21.06
C SER A 317 3.58 22.87 21.56
N ASN A 318 4.57 23.21 20.75
CA ASN A 318 6.00 23.16 21.13
C ASN A 318 6.47 24.40 21.89
N GLY A 319 5.59 25.38 22.14
CA GLY A 319 5.95 26.63 22.82
C GLY A 319 6.51 27.72 21.92
N LYS A 320 6.52 27.51 20.60
CA LYS A 320 6.83 28.59 19.65
C LYS A 320 5.63 29.54 19.58
N ILE A 321 5.88 30.81 19.86
CA ILE A 321 4.95 31.93 19.70
C ILE A 321 5.43 32.77 18.54
N VAL A 322 4.55 33.04 17.58
CA VAL A 322 4.83 33.84 16.39
C VAL A 322 3.81 34.96 16.30
N VAL A 323 4.29 36.19 16.26
CA VAL A 323 3.51 37.36 15.87
C VAL A 323 3.83 37.64 14.41
N GLY A 324 2.81 37.64 13.56
CA GLY A 324 2.98 37.81 12.12
C GLY A 324 1.89 38.62 11.46
N TYR A 325 2.12 38.96 10.20
CA TYR A 325 1.14 39.61 9.33
C TYR A 325 1.00 38.86 8.01
N LEU A 326 -0.07 39.14 7.27
CA LEU A 326 -0.37 38.45 6.02
C LEU A 326 0.52 38.99 4.90
N GLY A 327 1.24 38.10 4.23
CA GLY A 327 2.03 38.44 3.05
C GLY A 327 1.16 38.66 1.82
N THR A 328 1.25 39.85 1.24
CA THR A 328 0.43 40.30 0.10
C THR A 328 1.23 40.49 -1.19
N GLU A 329 2.55 40.31 -1.17
CA GLU A 329 3.41 40.55 -2.32
C GLU A 329 3.46 39.33 -3.27
N PRO A 330 2.85 39.42 -4.47
CA PRO A 330 2.91 38.35 -5.46
C PRO A 330 4.34 38.11 -5.93
N SER A 331 4.74 36.85 -6.02
CA SER A 331 6.00 36.47 -6.64
C SER A 331 5.89 36.69 -8.16
N LEU A 332 6.56 37.72 -8.68
CA LEU A 332 7.01 37.69 -10.07
C LEU A 332 8.10 36.63 -10.15
N TYR A 333 7.86 35.55 -10.89
CA TYR A 333 8.85 34.49 -11.09
C TYR A 333 10.05 35.08 -11.84
N LYS A 334 11.02 35.62 -11.11
CA LYS A 334 12.33 36.01 -11.63
C LYS A 334 13.28 34.91 -11.25
N VAL A 335 13.86 34.26 -12.26
CA VAL A 335 15.02 33.39 -12.08
C VAL A 335 16.05 34.20 -11.28
N PRO A 336 16.54 33.71 -10.13
CA PRO A 336 17.56 34.41 -9.37
C PRO A 336 18.73 34.77 -10.30
N GLU A 337 19.12 36.05 -10.36
CA GLU A 337 20.33 36.48 -11.09
C GLU A 337 21.63 36.04 -10.39
N GLU A 338 21.52 35.15 -9.39
CA GLU A 338 22.68 34.43 -8.88
C GLU A 338 23.21 33.55 -10.01
N LYS A 339 24.34 33.97 -10.55
CA LYS A 339 25.25 33.13 -11.32
C LYS A 339 25.64 31.96 -10.42
N VAL A 340 24.84 30.90 -10.40
CA VAL A 340 25.34 29.57 -10.08
C VAL A 340 26.41 29.34 -11.15
N ILE A 341 27.67 29.57 -10.78
CA ILE A 341 28.81 29.30 -11.64
C ILE A 341 28.81 27.77 -11.77
N VAL A 342 28.07 27.28 -12.77
CA VAL A 342 28.15 25.89 -13.16
C VAL A 342 29.60 25.69 -13.56
N ASN A 343 30.32 24.84 -12.80
CA ASN A 343 31.70 24.56 -13.10
C ASN A 343 31.76 23.73 -14.40
N TYR A 344 31.87 24.43 -15.54
CA TYR A 344 31.85 23.81 -16.86
C TYR A 344 33.02 22.84 -17.03
N THR A 345 34.14 23.03 -16.31
CA THR A 345 35.26 22.07 -16.36
C THR A 345 34.85 20.71 -15.82
N ASP A 346 34.26 20.65 -14.62
CA ASP A 346 33.86 19.39 -13.99
C ASP A 346 32.74 18.70 -14.78
N ARG A 347 31.81 19.50 -15.35
CA ARG A 347 30.72 18.99 -16.21
C ARG A 347 31.27 18.43 -17.52
N ILE A 348 32.27 19.06 -18.12
CA ILE A 348 32.91 18.59 -19.36
C ILE A 348 33.72 17.31 -19.08
N ASP A 349 34.39 17.22 -17.94
CA ASP A 349 35.14 16.02 -17.59
C ASP A 349 34.20 14.83 -17.32
N GLN A 350 33.09 15.05 -16.62
CA GLN A 350 32.02 14.04 -16.48
C GLN A 350 31.41 13.65 -17.83
N PHE A 351 31.18 14.62 -18.72
CA PHE A 351 30.66 14.36 -20.05
C PHE A 351 31.62 13.50 -20.89
N LYS A 352 32.93 13.81 -20.87
CA LYS A 352 33.96 13.01 -21.54
C LYS A 352 34.06 11.60 -20.98
N GLU A 353 33.95 11.43 -19.66
CA GLU A 353 33.97 10.11 -19.03
C GLU A 353 32.75 9.26 -19.45
N LEU A 354 31.58 9.89 -19.56
CA LEU A 354 30.36 9.23 -20.04
C LEU A 354 30.44 8.92 -21.54
N GLU A 355 30.98 9.83 -22.36
CA GLU A 355 31.15 9.62 -23.80
C GLU A 355 32.16 8.50 -24.08
N LEU A 356 33.21 8.37 -23.25
CA LEU A 356 34.12 7.22 -23.27
C LEU A 356 33.39 5.92 -22.93
N LYS A 357 32.57 5.89 -21.87
CA LYS A 357 31.77 4.69 -21.53
C LYS A 357 30.81 4.28 -22.66
N ILE A 358 30.20 5.25 -23.35
CA ILE A 358 29.32 4.99 -24.50
C ILE A 358 30.13 4.43 -25.69
N LYS A 359 31.28 5.04 -26.02
CA LYS A 359 32.16 4.54 -27.08
C LYS A 359 32.75 3.17 -26.77
N GLU A 360 33.06 2.89 -25.51
CA GLU A 360 33.47 1.56 -25.06
C GLU A 360 32.32 0.53 -25.21
N SER A 361 31.07 0.92 -24.93
CA SER A 361 29.92 0.04 -25.14
C SER A 361 29.59 -0.20 -26.62
N ASP A 362 29.79 0.79 -27.49
CA ASP A 362 29.55 0.68 -28.94
C ASP A 362 30.70 -0.03 -29.67
N ALA A 363 31.96 0.23 -29.30
CA ALA A 363 33.14 -0.48 -29.84
C ALA A 363 33.19 -1.95 -29.40
N ALA A 364 32.49 -2.28 -28.31
CA ALA A 364 32.28 -3.65 -27.86
C ALA A 364 31.04 -4.32 -28.48
N GLY A 365 30.55 -3.82 -29.61
CA GLY A 365 29.70 -4.57 -30.54
C GLY A 365 30.42 -5.82 -31.06
N GLY A 366 30.34 -6.92 -30.31
CA GLY A 366 30.72 -8.27 -30.77
C GLY A 366 31.42 -9.15 -29.74
N LEU A 367 32.16 -8.61 -28.77
CA LEU A 367 32.86 -9.43 -27.77
C LEU A 367 33.13 -8.64 -26.47
N ILE A 368 32.05 -8.25 -25.78
CA ILE A 368 32.18 -7.91 -24.35
C ILE A 368 32.51 -9.22 -23.62
N LYS A 369 33.80 -9.45 -23.30
CA LYS A 369 34.13 -10.14 -22.04
C LYS A 369 33.52 -9.27 -20.95
N ARG A 370 32.27 -9.57 -20.58
CA ARG A 370 31.59 -8.90 -19.46
C ARG A 370 32.53 -9.08 -18.28
N LYS A 371 32.90 -7.98 -17.62
CA LYS A 371 33.51 -8.04 -16.29
C LYS A 371 32.72 -9.07 -15.49
N GLU A 372 33.39 -10.17 -15.19
CA GLU A 372 33.05 -11.26 -14.28
C GLU A 372 31.71 -11.04 -13.57
N GLY A 373 30.64 -11.41 -14.28
CA GLY A 373 29.32 -11.55 -13.69
C GLY A 373 29.24 -12.93 -13.02
N ILE A 374 28.45 -13.02 -11.94
CA ILE A 374 28.22 -14.20 -11.11
C ILE A 374 28.47 -15.50 -11.88
N GLN A 375 29.56 -16.19 -11.54
CA GLN A 375 29.88 -17.48 -12.13
C GLN A 375 29.19 -18.57 -11.31
N MET A 376 28.23 -19.25 -11.95
CA MET A 376 27.61 -20.45 -11.41
C MET A 376 28.36 -21.68 -11.94
N LYS A 377 28.80 -22.57 -11.05
CA LYS A 377 29.32 -23.89 -11.40
C LYS A 377 28.40 -24.94 -10.78
N LEU A 378 27.96 -25.88 -11.63
CA LEU A 378 27.16 -27.01 -11.22
C LEU A 378 28.05 -28.25 -11.26
N SER A 379 28.05 -29.03 -10.18
CA SER A 379 28.76 -30.31 -10.10
C SER A 379 27.89 -31.39 -9.46
N ILE A 380 28.06 -32.62 -9.94
CA ILE A 380 27.35 -33.80 -9.46
C ILE A 380 28.23 -34.45 -8.40
N GLY A 381 27.72 -34.61 -7.19
CA GLY A 381 28.36 -35.32 -6.09
C GLY A 381 28.20 -36.85 -6.19
N GLU A 382 28.66 -37.57 -5.18
CA GLU A 382 28.56 -39.04 -5.14
C GLU A 382 27.09 -39.52 -5.04
N ILE A 383 26.79 -40.62 -5.73
CA ILE A 383 25.46 -41.25 -5.74
C ILE A 383 25.32 -42.08 -4.46
N GLY A 384 24.36 -41.70 -3.61
CA GLY A 384 24.02 -42.41 -2.39
C GLY A 384 23.00 -43.53 -2.62
N LYS A 385 23.04 -44.58 -1.80
CA LYS A 385 22.25 -45.81 -2.01
C LYS A 385 20.77 -45.74 -1.59
N ARG A 386 20.37 -44.79 -0.73
CA ARG A 386 18.98 -44.71 -0.22
C ARG A 386 18.62 -43.32 0.29
N THR A 387 17.52 -42.77 -0.20
CA THR A 387 16.95 -41.49 0.26
C THR A 387 16.14 -41.64 1.56
N ILE A 388 16.16 -40.63 2.44
CA ILE A 388 15.43 -40.60 3.73
C ILE A 388 14.11 -39.81 3.60
N GLU A 389 13.80 -39.28 2.42
CA GLU A 389 12.65 -38.39 2.20
C GLU A 389 11.31 -39.15 2.18
N PRO A 390 10.26 -38.57 2.80
CA PRO A 390 8.96 -39.23 2.98
C PRO A 390 8.18 -39.47 1.68
N ASN A 391 8.49 -38.75 0.60
CA ASN A 391 7.82 -38.86 -0.70
C ASN A 391 8.64 -39.65 -1.74
N ALA A 392 9.84 -40.12 -1.39
CA ALA A 392 10.70 -40.85 -2.31
C ALA A 392 10.35 -42.35 -2.33
N ALA A 393 10.54 -43.00 -3.48
CA ALA A 393 10.35 -44.44 -3.59
C ALA A 393 11.33 -45.21 -2.68
N PRO A 394 10.90 -46.33 -2.07
CA PRO A 394 11.76 -47.11 -1.19
C PRO A 394 12.98 -47.62 -1.98
N ASN A 395 14.19 -47.30 -1.48
CA ASN A 395 15.50 -47.62 -2.12
C ASN A 395 15.87 -46.79 -3.36
N ALA A 396 15.18 -45.69 -3.67
CA ALA A 396 15.65 -44.79 -4.71
C ALA A 396 17.03 -44.21 -4.35
N PRO A 397 18.01 -44.22 -5.26
CA PRO A 397 19.29 -43.55 -5.08
C PRO A 397 19.08 -42.03 -5.07
N TYR A 398 19.93 -41.31 -4.34
CA TYR A 398 19.97 -39.86 -4.39
C TYR A 398 21.29 -39.38 -4.97
N CYS A 399 21.25 -38.20 -5.58
CA CYS A 399 22.42 -37.57 -6.16
C CYS A 399 22.49 -36.12 -5.69
N ASN A 400 23.57 -35.77 -4.99
CA ASN A 400 23.76 -34.40 -4.51
C ASN A 400 24.19 -33.51 -5.69
N VAL A 401 23.41 -32.47 -5.99
CA VAL A 401 23.83 -31.43 -6.95
C VAL A 401 24.45 -30.28 -6.16
N VAL A 402 25.75 -30.08 -6.32
CA VAL A 402 26.50 -29.00 -5.66
C VAL A 402 26.52 -27.79 -6.59
N VAL A 403 25.93 -26.70 -6.12
CA VAL A 403 25.90 -25.41 -6.82
C VAL A 403 26.91 -24.47 -6.15
N GLU A 404 28.02 -24.21 -6.84
CA GLU A 404 29.03 -23.26 -6.40
C GLU A 404 28.83 -21.91 -7.11
N PHE A 405 28.80 -20.84 -6.33
CA PHE A 405 28.73 -19.48 -6.86
C PHE A 405 30.04 -18.76 -6.57
N SER A 406 30.63 -18.17 -7.61
CA SER A 406 31.80 -17.30 -7.48
C SER A 406 31.41 -15.87 -7.86
N GLU A 407 32.08 -14.88 -7.25
CA GLU A 407 31.95 -13.45 -7.58
C GLU A 407 30.58 -12.80 -7.26
N LEU A 408 29.90 -13.21 -6.16
CA LEU A 408 28.70 -12.50 -5.67
C LEU A 408 29.08 -11.19 -4.94
N HIS A 409 28.97 -10.05 -5.63
CA HIS A 409 29.09 -8.73 -5.02
C HIS A 409 27.74 -7.99 -5.09
N ASN A 410 27.29 -7.40 -3.97
CA ASN A 410 26.06 -6.61 -3.84
C ASN A 410 24.72 -7.32 -4.18
N VAL A 411 24.60 -8.62 -3.88
CA VAL A 411 23.32 -9.34 -4.01
C VAL A 411 22.56 -9.30 -2.69
N SER A 412 21.44 -8.56 -2.65
CA SER A 412 20.59 -8.46 -1.46
C SER A 412 19.58 -9.61 -1.34
N LYS A 413 19.16 -10.21 -2.46
CA LYS A 413 18.27 -11.38 -2.52
C LYS A 413 18.65 -12.27 -3.71
N LEU A 414 18.84 -13.56 -3.45
CA LEU A 414 19.10 -14.60 -4.45
C LEU A 414 17.85 -15.48 -4.57
N HIS A 415 17.27 -15.56 -5.77
CA HIS A 415 16.16 -16.47 -6.07
C HIS A 415 16.65 -17.60 -6.97
N ILE A 416 16.64 -18.83 -6.43
CA ILE A 416 16.99 -20.05 -7.16
C ILE A 416 15.69 -20.76 -7.50
N ASN A 417 15.34 -20.82 -8.79
CA ASN A 417 14.22 -21.61 -9.26
C ASN A 417 14.77 -22.86 -9.97
N ILE A 418 14.48 -24.03 -9.40
CA ILE A 418 14.80 -25.32 -10.00
C ILE A 418 13.50 -25.85 -10.61
N GLN A 419 13.43 -25.83 -11.94
CA GLN A 419 12.30 -26.43 -12.66
C GLN A 419 12.74 -27.83 -13.12
N SER A 420 12.16 -28.86 -12.52
CA SER A 420 12.36 -30.26 -12.91
C SER A 420 11.06 -30.78 -13.49
N GLU A 421 11.05 -31.05 -14.78
CA GLU A 421 9.93 -31.70 -15.46
C GLU A 421 10.28 -33.17 -15.63
N MET A 422 9.43 -34.07 -15.11
CA MET A 422 9.62 -35.54 -15.09
C MET A 422 9.73 -36.23 -16.47
N ALA A 423 9.90 -35.46 -17.56
CA ALA A 423 9.97 -35.95 -18.93
C ALA A 423 11.28 -35.62 -19.65
N SER A 424 12.31 -35.09 -18.98
CA SER A 424 13.65 -34.99 -19.59
C SER A 424 14.77 -35.21 -18.57
N PRO A 425 15.91 -35.84 -18.95
CA PRO A 425 17.06 -36.05 -18.05
C PRO A 425 17.85 -34.76 -17.77
N SER A 426 17.44 -33.63 -18.36
CA SER A 426 18.04 -32.31 -18.17
C SER A 426 17.20 -31.47 -17.20
N ASN A 427 17.67 -31.31 -15.96
CA ASN A 427 17.10 -30.31 -15.06
C ASN A 427 17.75 -28.96 -15.35
N GLN A 428 16.94 -27.99 -15.78
CA GLN A 428 17.41 -26.62 -15.96
C GLN A 428 17.33 -25.87 -14.63
N ILE A 429 18.45 -25.31 -14.19
CA ILE A 429 18.50 -24.46 -12.99
C ILE A 429 18.59 -23.01 -13.46
N VAL A 430 17.54 -22.23 -13.16
CA VAL A 430 17.45 -20.82 -13.54
C VAL A 430 17.76 -19.95 -12.33
N LEU A 431 18.80 -19.14 -12.45
CA LEU A 431 19.15 -18.14 -11.44
C LEU A 431 18.70 -16.76 -11.90
N ASN A 432 17.74 -16.18 -11.17
CA ASN A 432 17.35 -14.79 -11.36
C ASN A 432 17.92 -13.96 -10.20
N VAL A 433 18.86 -13.07 -10.54
CA VAL A 433 19.41 -12.10 -9.60
C VAL A 433 18.85 -10.73 -9.99
N GLY A 434 18.30 -10.02 -9.00
CA GLY A 434 17.52 -8.81 -9.19
C GLY A 434 18.12 -7.79 -10.17
N ASN A 435 17.20 -7.20 -10.93
CA ASN A 435 17.31 -6.03 -11.81
C ASN A 435 18.10 -6.07 -13.12
N SER A 436 18.79 -7.14 -13.57
CA SER A 436 19.17 -7.31 -15.00
C SER A 436 19.98 -8.57 -15.39
N LEU A 437 20.30 -9.50 -14.49
CA LEU A 437 21.17 -10.64 -14.81
C LEU A 437 20.51 -11.99 -14.54
N THR A 438 20.21 -12.71 -15.63
CA THR A 438 19.79 -14.12 -15.60
C THR A 438 20.96 -14.99 -16.06
N VAL A 439 21.35 -15.95 -15.23
CA VAL A 439 22.36 -16.97 -15.58
C VAL A 439 21.66 -18.32 -15.68
N LEU A 440 21.75 -18.95 -16.85
CA LEU A 440 21.17 -20.26 -17.14
C LEU A 440 22.29 -21.31 -17.22
N LYS A 441 22.22 -22.34 -16.39
CA LYS A 441 23.02 -23.57 -16.59
C LYS A 441 22.13 -24.80 -16.47
N SER A 442 22.34 -25.73 -17.40
CA SER A 442 21.71 -27.04 -17.43
C SER A 442 22.69 -28.09 -16.90
N ILE A 443 22.18 -29.08 -16.17
CA ILE A 443 22.93 -30.27 -15.78
C ILE A 443 22.13 -31.52 -16.18
N GLU A 444 22.84 -32.51 -16.70
CA GLU A 444 22.26 -33.82 -17.03
C GLU A 444 22.44 -34.76 -15.85
N LEU A 445 21.35 -35.36 -15.40
CA LEU A 445 21.40 -36.31 -14.29
C LEU A 445 21.91 -37.68 -14.78
N PRO A 446 22.68 -38.42 -13.95
CA PRO A 446 23.12 -39.76 -14.31
C PRO A 446 21.94 -40.71 -14.49
N PHE A 447 21.96 -41.54 -15.53
CA PHE A 447 20.87 -42.47 -15.87
C PHE A 447 20.51 -43.41 -14.69
N LYS A 448 21.50 -43.85 -13.92
CA LYS A 448 21.35 -44.68 -12.70
C LYS A 448 20.59 -44.02 -11.54
N VAL A 449 20.40 -42.70 -11.57
CA VAL A 449 19.56 -42.01 -10.57
C VAL A 449 18.08 -42.18 -10.88
N LEU A 450 17.75 -42.39 -12.16
CA LEU A 450 16.37 -42.49 -12.64
C LEU A 450 15.91 -43.94 -12.78
N PHE A 451 16.82 -44.85 -13.14
CA PHE A 451 16.49 -46.23 -13.50
C PHE A 451 17.20 -47.30 -12.66
N GLU A 452 16.49 -48.39 -12.39
CA GLU A 452 17.04 -49.67 -11.91
C GLU A 452 17.03 -50.72 -13.01
N GLU A 453 17.84 -51.76 -12.86
CA GLU A 453 17.84 -52.91 -13.75
C GLU A 453 16.54 -53.73 -13.57
N ALA A 454 15.92 -54.10 -14.69
CA ALA A 454 14.64 -54.80 -14.70
C ALA A 454 14.62 -55.92 -15.76
N GLN A 455 13.59 -56.76 -15.70
CA GLN A 455 13.39 -57.79 -16.71
C GLN A 455 13.07 -57.17 -18.08
N ILE A 456 13.59 -57.82 -19.12
CA ILE A 456 13.43 -57.37 -20.50
C ILE A 456 12.00 -57.68 -20.99
N ASP A 457 11.32 -56.65 -21.49
CA ASP A 457 10.06 -56.80 -22.19
C ASP A 457 10.30 -56.96 -23.71
N ARG A 458 9.81 -58.07 -24.27
CA ARG A 458 9.96 -58.41 -25.69
C ARG A 458 8.79 -57.91 -26.55
N ASN A 459 7.65 -57.58 -25.95
CA ASN A 459 6.38 -57.36 -26.65
C ASN A 459 5.75 -55.99 -26.34
N ALA A 460 6.55 -54.94 -26.22
CA ALA A 460 6.02 -53.61 -25.90
C ALA A 460 5.32 -52.91 -27.09
N LYS A 461 4.38 -52.00 -26.83
CA LYS A 461 3.61 -51.23 -27.84
C LYS A 461 4.49 -50.30 -28.71
N TYR A 462 5.31 -49.46 -28.08
CA TYR A 462 6.08 -48.42 -28.80
C TYR A 462 7.53 -48.83 -29.04
N LYS A 463 8.04 -48.64 -30.25
CA LYS A 463 9.36 -49.15 -30.70
C LYS A 463 10.10 -48.14 -31.56
N VAL A 464 11.39 -47.96 -31.28
CA VAL A 464 12.28 -47.08 -32.07
C VAL A 464 13.54 -47.85 -32.41
N THR A 465 14.02 -47.69 -33.64
CA THR A 465 15.22 -48.36 -34.15
C THR A 465 16.27 -47.35 -34.59
N PHE A 466 17.52 -47.61 -34.19
CA PHE A 466 18.71 -46.87 -34.57
C PHE A 466 19.66 -47.78 -35.34
N ASP A 467 20.16 -47.31 -36.47
CA ASP A 467 21.09 -48.01 -37.35
C ASP A 467 22.49 -47.42 -37.16
N THR A 468 23.52 -48.26 -37.07
CA THR A 468 24.92 -47.82 -36.96
C THR A 468 25.74 -48.25 -38.15
N ASN A 469 26.65 -47.38 -38.59
CA ASN A 469 27.58 -47.67 -39.68
C ASN A 469 28.70 -48.67 -39.29
N VAL A 470 28.95 -48.86 -37.99
CA VAL A 470 29.90 -49.82 -37.40
C VAL A 470 29.15 -50.91 -36.64
N GLY A 471 29.81 -52.05 -36.40
CA GLY A 471 29.28 -53.15 -35.60
C GLY A 471 28.79 -52.71 -34.21
N VAL A 472 27.71 -53.34 -33.75
CA VAL A 472 27.04 -53.02 -32.48
C VAL A 472 27.95 -53.30 -31.28
N LEU A 473 28.03 -52.33 -30.38
CA LEU A 473 28.76 -52.43 -29.11
C LEU A 473 27.93 -53.24 -28.11
N ALA A 474 28.62 -53.99 -27.24
CA ALA A 474 27.95 -54.81 -26.25
C ALA A 474 27.26 -53.93 -25.19
N LEU A 475 25.97 -54.17 -24.92
CA LEU A 475 25.17 -53.33 -24.03
C LEU A 475 25.68 -53.35 -22.58
N ASN A 476 26.24 -54.48 -22.14
CA ASN A 476 26.88 -54.60 -20.83
C ASN A 476 28.15 -53.74 -20.68
N GLN A 477 28.82 -53.39 -21.78
CA GLN A 477 29.96 -52.46 -21.75
C GLN A 477 29.48 -50.99 -21.76
N LEU A 478 28.41 -50.69 -22.50
CA LEU A 478 27.79 -49.36 -22.51
C LEU A 478 27.11 -49.03 -21.17
N PHE A 479 26.51 -50.02 -20.52
CA PHE A 479 25.78 -49.89 -19.25
C PHE A 479 26.49 -50.64 -18.12
N SER A 480 27.81 -50.49 -18.00
CA SER A 480 28.66 -51.18 -17.01
C SER A 480 28.30 -50.93 -15.54
N GLU A 481 27.49 -49.90 -15.27
CA GLU A 481 26.97 -49.57 -13.95
C GLU A 481 25.78 -50.43 -13.50
N TYR A 482 25.23 -51.25 -14.40
CA TYR A 482 24.20 -52.25 -14.16
C TYR A 482 24.83 -53.64 -14.32
N GLU A 483 24.59 -54.55 -13.38
CA GLU A 483 25.25 -55.86 -13.28
C GLU A 483 24.64 -56.88 -14.26
N SER A 484 24.58 -56.51 -15.55
CA SER A 484 23.92 -57.30 -16.58
C SER A 484 24.88 -58.25 -17.32
N ASP A 485 24.61 -59.55 -17.26
CA ASP A 485 25.41 -60.58 -17.93
C ASP A 485 25.18 -60.66 -19.45
N ASN A 486 24.08 -60.07 -19.96
CA ASN A 486 23.66 -60.23 -21.35
C ASN A 486 24.20 -59.08 -22.25
N PRO A 487 25.09 -59.37 -23.23
CA PRO A 487 25.63 -58.35 -24.11
C PRO A 487 24.65 -57.85 -25.18
N GLN A 488 23.52 -58.54 -25.40
CA GLN A 488 22.58 -58.26 -26.51
C GLN A 488 21.25 -57.63 -26.08
N ALA A 489 20.89 -57.65 -24.80
CA ALA A 489 19.65 -57.06 -24.34
C ALA A 489 19.74 -56.63 -22.87
N ILE A 490 19.18 -55.47 -22.54
CA ILE A 490 19.10 -54.95 -21.17
C ILE A 490 17.73 -54.28 -20.96
N GLY A 491 17.19 -54.41 -19.75
CA GLY A 491 15.91 -53.83 -19.34
C GLY A 491 16.09 -52.86 -18.17
N PHE A 492 15.33 -51.77 -18.17
CA PHE A 492 15.36 -50.74 -17.14
C PHE A 492 13.94 -50.42 -16.64
N CYS A 493 13.80 -50.16 -15.35
CA CYS A 493 12.56 -49.69 -14.73
C CYS A 493 12.78 -48.34 -14.05
N LEU A 494 11.83 -47.41 -14.20
CA LEU A 494 11.90 -46.10 -13.55
C LEU A 494 11.56 -46.25 -12.06
N HIS A 495 12.45 -45.81 -11.18
CA HIS A 495 12.29 -45.98 -9.74
C HIS A 495 10.92 -45.47 -9.22
N GLY A 496 10.24 -46.30 -8.43
CA GLY A 496 8.96 -45.95 -7.82
C GLY A 496 7.74 -46.05 -8.74
N THR A 497 7.92 -46.54 -9.97
CA THR A 497 6.82 -46.78 -10.91
C THR A 497 6.99 -48.13 -11.59
N ASP A 498 5.91 -48.70 -12.12
CA ASP A 498 5.96 -49.94 -12.91
C ASP A 498 6.35 -49.70 -14.39
N LYS A 499 6.89 -48.52 -14.72
CA LYS A 499 7.20 -48.15 -16.11
C LYS A 499 8.56 -48.72 -16.53
N THR A 500 8.57 -49.57 -17.55
CA THR A 500 9.78 -50.27 -18.02
C THR A 500 10.16 -49.91 -19.46
N VAL A 501 11.47 -49.89 -19.75
CA VAL A 501 12.04 -49.72 -21.10
C VAL A 501 13.11 -50.77 -21.36
N SER A 502 13.12 -51.35 -22.55
CA SER A 502 14.06 -52.41 -22.96
C SER A 502 14.87 -52.03 -24.19
N ILE A 503 16.17 -52.30 -24.18
CA ILE A 503 17.11 -52.04 -25.27
C ILE A 503 17.66 -53.36 -25.80
N PHE A 504 17.60 -53.54 -27.11
CA PHE A 504 18.11 -54.72 -27.82
C PHE A 504 19.20 -54.31 -28.82
N ALA A 505 20.30 -55.06 -28.82
CA ALA A 505 21.43 -54.93 -29.72
C ALA A 505 21.43 -56.08 -30.74
N ALA A 506 21.19 -55.76 -32.01
CA ALA A 506 21.12 -56.72 -33.10
C ALA A 506 22.41 -56.74 -33.93
N ASN A 507 23.36 -57.61 -33.55
CA ASN A 507 24.69 -57.69 -34.17
C ASN A 507 24.67 -58.07 -35.66
N LYS A 508 23.65 -58.80 -36.13
CA LYS A 508 23.56 -59.21 -37.55
C LYS A 508 23.10 -58.08 -38.47
N SER A 509 22.34 -57.12 -37.96
CA SER A 509 21.79 -56.01 -38.73
C SER A 509 22.45 -54.68 -38.41
N ASN A 510 23.36 -54.64 -37.43
CA ASN A 510 23.96 -53.42 -36.87
C ASN A 510 22.91 -52.39 -36.42
N ARG A 511 21.91 -52.85 -35.63
CA ARG A 511 20.81 -52.01 -35.17
C ARG A 511 20.61 -52.10 -33.67
N TYR A 512 20.29 -50.98 -33.03
CA TYR A 512 19.72 -50.94 -31.69
C TYR A 512 18.21 -50.74 -31.79
N ARG A 513 17.45 -51.46 -30.96
CA ARG A 513 16.00 -51.33 -30.87
C ARG A 513 15.61 -51.05 -29.44
N ILE A 514 14.91 -49.95 -29.22
CA ILE A 514 14.38 -49.55 -27.92
C ILE A 514 12.86 -49.79 -27.95
N GLN A 515 12.32 -50.41 -26.90
CA GLN A 515 10.90 -50.75 -26.79
C GLN A 515 10.37 -50.40 -25.40
N SER A 516 9.16 -49.86 -25.31
CA SER A 516 8.49 -49.46 -24.06
C SER A 516 6.97 -49.40 -24.24
N GLU A 517 6.22 -49.64 -23.17
CA GLU A 517 4.77 -49.37 -23.12
C GLU A 517 4.47 -47.87 -22.98
N HIS A 518 5.45 -47.08 -22.55
CA HIS A 518 5.33 -45.63 -22.36
C HIS A 518 6.24 -44.85 -23.31
N VAL A 519 5.65 -43.90 -24.02
CA VAL A 519 6.32 -43.07 -25.02
C VAL A 519 7.42 -42.19 -24.41
N SER A 520 7.17 -41.59 -23.24
CA SER A 520 8.11 -40.68 -22.57
C SER A 520 9.45 -41.32 -22.25
N LEU A 521 9.50 -42.64 -22.03
CA LEU A 521 10.74 -43.35 -21.72
C LEU A 521 11.61 -43.61 -22.95
N LEU A 522 11.02 -43.65 -24.16
CA LEU A 522 11.77 -43.89 -25.40
C LEU A 522 12.77 -42.76 -25.66
N GLN A 523 12.35 -41.51 -25.44
CA GLN A 523 13.20 -40.35 -25.63
C GLN A 523 14.41 -40.39 -24.67
N ILE A 524 14.17 -40.61 -23.38
CA ILE A 524 15.23 -40.65 -22.34
C ILE A 524 16.23 -41.77 -22.62
N ALA A 525 15.76 -42.99 -22.90
CA ALA A 525 16.62 -44.13 -23.18
C ALA A 525 17.41 -43.95 -24.49
N SER A 526 16.80 -43.33 -25.50
CA SER A 526 17.46 -43.10 -26.79
C SER A 526 18.58 -42.06 -26.70
N ALA A 527 18.35 -40.94 -26.01
CA ALA A 527 19.34 -39.90 -25.81
C ALA A 527 20.58 -40.43 -25.07
N GLU A 528 20.36 -41.22 -24.01
CA GLU A 528 21.45 -41.81 -23.23
C GLU A 528 22.24 -42.85 -24.04
N LEU A 529 21.56 -43.71 -24.80
CA LEU A 529 22.22 -44.70 -25.67
C LEU A 529 23.11 -44.02 -26.70
N VAL A 530 22.60 -43.01 -27.40
CA VAL A 530 23.33 -42.23 -28.41
C VAL A 530 24.55 -41.55 -27.80
N LYS A 531 24.40 -40.93 -26.62
CA LYS A 531 25.49 -40.26 -25.89
C LYS A 531 26.62 -41.23 -25.51
N ARG A 532 26.28 -42.43 -25.04
CA ARG A 532 27.28 -43.44 -24.66
C ARG A 532 28.01 -44.02 -25.86
N ILE A 533 27.30 -44.27 -26.96
CA ILE A 533 27.91 -44.71 -28.22
C ILE A 533 28.88 -43.64 -28.74
N ALA A 534 28.47 -42.37 -28.74
CA ALA A 534 29.32 -41.25 -29.17
C ALA A 534 30.56 -41.06 -28.28
N SER A 535 30.44 -41.28 -26.96
CA SER A 535 31.56 -41.17 -26.01
C SER A 535 32.56 -42.33 -26.13
N SER A 536 32.09 -43.52 -26.53
CA SER A 536 32.91 -44.73 -26.65
C SER A 536 33.68 -44.81 -27.98
N ALA A 537 33.29 -44.06 -29.02
CA ALA A 537 33.91 -44.14 -30.34
C ALA A 537 33.82 -42.80 -31.10
N GLY A 538 34.98 -42.20 -31.40
CA GLY A 538 35.08 -40.85 -31.96
C GLY A 538 34.62 -40.64 -33.42
N SER A 539 33.98 -41.62 -34.07
CA SER A 539 33.55 -41.51 -35.48
C SER A 539 32.48 -42.53 -35.91
N ILE A 540 31.43 -42.73 -35.12
CA ILE A 540 30.27 -43.56 -35.51
C ILE A 540 29.14 -42.66 -36.04
N GLU A 541 28.61 -42.97 -37.22
CA GLU A 541 27.39 -42.33 -37.73
C GLU A 541 26.19 -43.20 -37.33
N ILE A 542 25.24 -42.58 -36.63
CA ILE A 542 24.02 -43.22 -36.14
C ILE A 542 22.84 -42.62 -36.91
N GLY A 543 22.03 -43.45 -37.54
CA GLY A 543 20.77 -43.06 -38.18
C GLY A 543 19.57 -43.56 -37.38
N GLY A 544 18.45 -42.86 -37.41
CA GLY A 544 17.21 -43.29 -36.75
C GLY A 544 16.00 -42.98 -37.60
N THR A 545 14.92 -43.74 -37.41
CA THR A 545 13.62 -43.46 -38.06
C THR A 545 12.73 -42.70 -37.08
N ILE A 546 12.22 -41.53 -37.50
CA ILE A 546 11.29 -40.73 -36.70
C ILE A 546 9.94 -41.45 -36.63
N PRO A 547 9.40 -41.72 -35.43
CA PRO A 547 8.16 -42.45 -35.28
C PRO A 547 6.92 -41.56 -35.44
N PHE A 548 6.65 -41.12 -36.67
CA PHE A 548 5.50 -40.27 -37.01
C PHE A 548 4.14 -40.91 -36.65
N GLY A 549 4.02 -42.24 -36.73
CA GLY A 549 2.77 -42.95 -36.37
C GLY A 549 2.35 -42.78 -34.91
N TYR A 550 3.30 -42.67 -33.98
CA TYR A 550 3.00 -42.46 -32.56
C TYR A 550 2.60 -41.01 -32.26
N MET A 551 3.13 -40.05 -33.03
CA MET A 551 2.69 -38.66 -32.93
C MET A 551 1.26 -38.51 -33.43
N HIS A 552 0.90 -39.21 -34.52
CA HIS A 552 -0.46 -39.19 -35.05
C HIS A 552 -1.48 -39.72 -34.05
N GLU A 553 -1.21 -40.87 -33.42
CA GLU A 553 -2.08 -41.49 -32.41
C GLU A 553 -2.35 -40.53 -31.23
N LEU A 554 -1.30 -39.90 -30.67
CA LEU A 554 -1.44 -38.94 -29.56
C LEU A 554 -2.09 -37.62 -29.99
N LEU A 555 -1.85 -37.15 -31.23
CA LEU A 555 -2.51 -35.95 -31.75
C LEU A 555 -4.01 -36.18 -31.97
N GLU A 556 -4.41 -37.38 -32.41
CA GLU A 556 -5.83 -37.72 -32.54
C GLU A 556 -6.54 -37.79 -31.18
N GLU A 557 -5.86 -38.29 -30.14
CA GLU A 557 -6.37 -38.29 -28.77
C GLU A 557 -6.59 -36.86 -28.22
N ILE A 558 -5.70 -35.91 -28.55
CA ILE A 558 -5.76 -34.52 -28.09
C ILE A 558 -6.73 -33.66 -28.92
N ASN A 559 -6.63 -33.68 -30.26
CA ASN A 559 -7.09 -32.58 -31.13
C ASN A 559 -8.42 -32.79 -31.87
N GLN A 560 -9.24 -33.81 -31.62
CA GLN A 560 -10.49 -33.94 -32.40
C GLN A 560 -11.56 -32.90 -32.04
N VAL A 561 -11.42 -31.71 -32.64
CA VAL A 561 -12.48 -30.77 -33.06
C VAL A 561 -12.07 -30.09 -34.37
N SER A 562 -12.52 -30.62 -35.51
CA SER A 562 -13.27 -29.87 -36.55
C SER A 562 -13.17 -30.56 -37.91
N GLY A 563 -14.31 -31.00 -38.43
CA GLY A 563 -14.46 -31.43 -39.82
C GLY A 563 -15.85 -32.03 -40.03
N ASN A 564 -16.80 -31.19 -40.43
CA ASN A 564 -18.11 -31.63 -40.88
C ASN A 564 -17.96 -32.69 -41.97
N GLU A 565 -18.31 -33.94 -41.68
CA GLU A 565 -18.97 -34.80 -42.65
C GLU A 565 -19.84 -35.79 -41.88
N LYS A 566 -21.13 -35.73 -42.19
CA LYS A 566 -22.12 -36.69 -41.75
C LYS A 566 -21.69 -38.04 -42.31
N ASP A 567 -21.46 -39.02 -41.46
CA ASP A 567 -21.98 -40.35 -41.73
C ASP A 567 -22.36 -41.04 -40.42
N HIS A 568 -23.60 -41.50 -40.42
CA HIS A 568 -24.23 -42.21 -39.33
C HIS A 568 -23.63 -43.62 -39.20
N LEU A 569 -23.65 -44.11 -37.96
CA LEU A 569 -23.46 -45.52 -37.55
C LEU A 569 -22.01 -45.96 -37.37
N THR A 570 -21.38 -45.56 -36.26
CA THR A 570 -20.93 -46.56 -35.27
C THR A 570 -20.79 -45.93 -33.90
N GLU A 571 -21.45 -46.52 -32.91
CA GLU A 571 -21.16 -46.32 -31.50
C GLU A 571 -19.70 -46.69 -31.25
N ASN A 572 -18.83 -45.71 -30.99
CA ASN A 572 -17.53 -45.94 -30.36
C ASN A 572 -17.13 -44.72 -29.51
N LYS A 573 -16.53 -45.01 -28.37
CA LYS A 573 -16.69 -44.29 -27.10
C LYS A 573 -15.50 -43.40 -26.73
N ASP A 574 -14.59 -43.13 -27.67
CA ASP A 574 -13.29 -42.51 -27.38
C ASP A 574 -13.11 -41.19 -28.12
N PHE A 575 -13.92 -40.21 -27.73
CA PHE A 575 -14.01 -38.89 -28.35
C PHE A 575 -13.82 -37.83 -27.25
N GLN A 576 -13.35 -36.62 -27.60
CA GLN A 576 -13.71 -35.36 -26.90
C GLN A 576 -12.85 -34.84 -25.72
N LEU A 577 -11.53 -35.01 -25.57
CA LEU A 577 -10.83 -34.40 -24.40
C LEU A 577 -10.81 -32.85 -24.42
N GLU A 578 -10.36 -32.22 -25.51
CA GLU A 578 -10.40 -30.75 -25.62
C GLU A 578 -11.82 -30.19 -25.76
N ALA A 579 -12.69 -30.91 -26.49
CA ALA A 579 -14.10 -30.54 -26.61
C ALA A 579 -14.80 -30.55 -25.25
N LYS A 580 -14.58 -31.61 -24.46
CA LYS A 580 -15.11 -31.74 -23.10
C LYS A 580 -14.51 -30.68 -22.16
N LYS A 581 -13.21 -30.39 -22.24
CA LYS A 581 -12.61 -29.29 -21.47
C LYS A 581 -13.30 -27.95 -21.76
N LYS A 582 -13.60 -27.66 -23.03
CA LYS A 582 -14.32 -26.44 -23.44
C LYS A 582 -15.78 -26.44 -22.98
N GLU A 583 -16.45 -27.58 -23.00
CA GLU A 583 -17.81 -27.75 -22.50
C GLU A 583 -17.89 -27.60 -20.98
N ASP A 584 -17.02 -28.29 -20.24
CA ASP A 584 -16.89 -28.19 -18.78
C ASP A 584 -16.57 -26.74 -18.36
N SER A 585 -15.68 -26.05 -19.09
CA SER A 585 -15.38 -24.63 -18.86
C SER A 585 -16.63 -23.73 -19.01
N LYS A 586 -17.45 -23.95 -20.05
CA LYS A 586 -18.69 -23.18 -20.24
C LYS A 586 -19.69 -23.47 -19.13
N THR A 587 -19.81 -24.73 -18.72
CA THR A 587 -20.67 -25.15 -17.61
C THR A 587 -20.25 -24.45 -16.32
N ILE A 588 -18.96 -24.45 -15.99
CA ILE A 588 -18.40 -23.75 -14.82
C ILE A 588 -18.74 -22.26 -14.86
N ASP A 589 -18.58 -21.59 -16.01
CA ASP A 589 -18.92 -20.17 -16.15
C ASP A 589 -20.40 -19.88 -15.90
N CYS A 590 -21.30 -20.70 -16.45
CA CYS A 590 -22.74 -20.60 -16.23
C CYS A 590 -23.08 -20.80 -14.74
N ARG A 591 -22.58 -21.87 -14.11
CA ARG A 591 -22.83 -22.18 -12.69
C ARG A 591 -22.26 -21.13 -11.76
N THR A 592 -21.09 -20.57 -12.07
CA THR A 592 -20.48 -19.50 -11.29
C THR A 592 -21.35 -18.23 -11.31
N LYS A 593 -21.94 -17.89 -12.46
CA LYS A 593 -22.89 -16.77 -12.57
C LYS A 593 -24.16 -17.02 -11.76
N GLU A 594 -24.70 -18.24 -11.80
CA GLU A 594 -25.86 -18.64 -11.00
C GLU A 594 -25.58 -18.48 -9.50
N VAL A 595 -24.48 -19.06 -9.00
CA VAL A 595 -24.07 -18.96 -7.58
C VAL A 595 -23.90 -17.49 -7.17
N ARG A 596 -23.24 -16.67 -8.00
CA ARG A 596 -23.06 -15.24 -7.73
C ARG A 596 -24.39 -14.47 -7.68
N ALA A 597 -25.34 -14.82 -8.53
CA ALA A 597 -26.68 -14.23 -8.51
C ALA A 597 -27.43 -14.59 -7.22
N ILE A 598 -27.38 -15.85 -6.79
CA ILE A 598 -28.00 -16.33 -5.55
C ILE A 598 -27.40 -15.61 -4.33
N VAL A 599 -26.06 -15.47 -4.28
CA VAL A 599 -25.37 -14.74 -3.21
C VAL A 599 -25.80 -13.28 -3.18
N SER A 600 -25.89 -12.62 -4.33
CA SER A 600 -26.32 -11.22 -4.43
C SER A 600 -27.76 -11.01 -3.94
N LEU A 601 -28.68 -11.93 -4.27
CA LEU A 601 -30.06 -11.93 -3.78
C LEU A 601 -30.14 -12.16 -2.27
N SER A 602 -29.31 -13.05 -1.74
CA SER A 602 -29.23 -13.34 -0.30
C SER A 602 -28.72 -12.14 0.48
N LEU A 603 -27.66 -11.47 -0.02
CA LEU A 603 -27.13 -10.24 0.58
C LEU A 603 -28.14 -9.10 0.58
N ASN A 604 -28.90 -8.94 -0.51
CA ASN A 604 -29.95 -7.91 -0.58
C ASN A 604 -31.10 -8.20 0.40
N SER A 605 -31.45 -9.48 0.57
CA SER A 605 -32.47 -9.90 1.55
C SER A 605 -32.02 -9.61 2.99
N CYS A 606 -30.75 -9.88 3.31
CA CYS A 606 -30.15 -9.52 4.60
C CYS A 606 -30.10 -8.00 4.83
N LYS A 607 -29.78 -7.22 3.80
CA LYS A 607 -29.74 -5.75 3.87
C LYS A 607 -31.12 -5.13 4.09
N THR A 608 -32.16 -5.70 3.48
CA THR A 608 -33.54 -5.21 3.55
C THR A 608 -34.34 -5.77 4.73
N GLY A 609 -33.80 -6.76 5.44
CA GLY A 609 -34.46 -7.43 6.57
C GLY A 609 -35.59 -8.38 6.16
N ASN A 610 -35.75 -8.69 4.87
CA ASN A 610 -36.78 -9.61 4.38
C ASN A 610 -36.28 -11.07 4.40
N MET A 611 -36.48 -11.76 5.52
CA MET A 611 -35.91 -13.09 5.78
C MET A 611 -36.76 -14.26 5.25
N GLY A 612 -37.93 -14.02 4.65
CA GLY A 612 -38.88 -15.07 4.27
C GLY A 612 -38.37 -16.03 3.19
N ASN A 613 -37.54 -15.53 2.26
CA ASN A 613 -37.01 -16.31 1.14
C ASN A 613 -35.61 -16.91 1.41
N LEU A 614 -35.01 -16.62 2.56
CA LEU A 614 -33.63 -17.02 2.85
C LEU A 614 -33.45 -18.55 2.88
N PRO A 615 -34.34 -19.37 3.48
CA PRO A 615 -34.17 -20.82 3.48
C PRO A 615 -34.25 -21.44 2.07
N ALA A 616 -35.07 -20.87 1.18
CA ALA A 616 -35.18 -21.32 -0.20
C ALA A 616 -33.93 -20.94 -1.02
N LEU A 617 -33.39 -19.74 -0.79
CA LEU A 617 -32.14 -19.28 -1.41
C LEU A 617 -30.94 -20.09 -0.91
N ASP A 618 -30.91 -20.47 0.37
CA ASP A 618 -29.86 -21.28 0.98
C ASP A 618 -29.85 -22.71 0.41
N ALA A 619 -31.02 -23.35 0.32
CA ALA A 619 -31.14 -24.65 -0.33
C ALA A 619 -30.76 -24.61 -1.83
N LEU A 620 -31.09 -23.51 -2.53
CA LEU A 620 -30.69 -23.30 -3.92
C LEU A 620 -29.17 -23.09 -4.04
N PHE A 621 -28.58 -22.32 -3.13
CA PHE A 621 -27.13 -22.10 -3.06
C PHE A 621 -26.39 -23.42 -2.86
N ASP A 622 -26.78 -24.21 -1.86
CA ASP A 622 -26.17 -25.51 -1.56
C ASP A 622 -26.16 -26.44 -2.77
N LYS A 623 -27.27 -26.51 -3.50
CA LYS A 623 -27.38 -27.33 -4.71
C LYS A 623 -26.48 -26.80 -5.83
N SER A 624 -26.61 -25.52 -6.19
CA SER A 624 -25.82 -24.91 -7.26
C SER A 624 -24.32 -24.93 -6.96
N TYR A 625 -23.94 -24.80 -5.69
CA TYR A 625 -22.55 -24.86 -5.25
C TYR A 625 -21.96 -26.27 -5.38
N ARG A 626 -22.70 -27.31 -4.99
CA ARG A 626 -22.26 -28.71 -5.21
C ARG A 626 -22.11 -29.03 -6.69
N GLU A 627 -23.07 -28.63 -7.53
CA GLU A 627 -22.99 -28.84 -8.99
C GLU A 627 -21.79 -28.10 -9.62
N LEU A 628 -21.44 -26.92 -9.10
CA LEU A 628 -20.23 -26.20 -9.49
C LEU A 628 -18.96 -26.97 -9.12
N LEU A 629 -18.87 -27.47 -7.89
CA LEU A 629 -17.72 -28.27 -7.43
C LEU A 629 -17.54 -29.54 -8.27
N ASP A 630 -18.62 -30.29 -8.53
CA ASP A 630 -18.58 -31.49 -9.37
C ASP A 630 -18.08 -31.17 -10.80
N SER A 631 -18.49 -30.04 -11.36
CA SER A 631 -18.04 -29.57 -12.67
C SER A 631 -16.55 -29.18 -12.66
N MET A 632 -16.08 -28.55 -11.58
CA MET A 632 -14.66 -28.21 -11.40
C MET A 632 -13.78 -29.46 -11.26
N ASP A 633 -14.26 -30.50 -10.56
CA ASP A 633 -13.55 -31.76 -10.43
C ASP A 633 -13.45 -32.50 -11.79
N SER A 634 -14.54 -32.56 -12.57
CA SER A 634 -14.51 -33.10 -13.95
C SER A 634 -13.52 -32.36 -14.84
N TYR A 635 -13.51 -31.02 -14.76
CA TYR A 635 -12.57 -30.18 -15.50
C TYR A 635 -11.12 -30.48 -15.11
N ASN A 636 -10.82 -30.59 -13.82
CA ASN A 636 -9.47 -30.86 -13.32
C ASN A 636 -8.96 -32.24 -13.76
N VAL A 637 -9.81 -33.27 -13.74
CA VAL A 637 -9.46 -34.62 -14.24
C VAL A 637 -9.15 -34.57 -15.73
N THR A 638 -10.00 -33.90 -16.52
CA THR A 638 -9.80 -33.76 -17.97
C THR A 638 -8.54 -32.95 -18.29
N ASN A 639 -8.30 -31.85 -17.57
CA ASN A 639 -7.12 -31.02 -17.74
C ASN A 639 -5.83 -31.78 -17.39
N SER A 640 -5.85 -32.59 -16.32
CA SER A 640 -4.70 -33.42 -15.93
C SER A 640 -4.37 -34.46 -17.01
N LYS A 641 -5.39 -35.09 -17.61
CA LYS A 641 -5.20 -36.03 -18.74
C LYS A 641 -4.58 -35.34 -19.95
N ILE A 642 -5.11 -34.18 -20.33
CA ILE A 642 -4.55 -33.38 -21.43
C ILE A 642 -3.07 -33.09 -21.14
N GLU A 643 -2.72 -32.58 -19.96
CA GLU A 643 -1.31 -32.28 -19.63
C GLU A 643 -0.40 -33.54 -19.65
N THR A 644 -0.90 -34.73 -19.29
CA THR A 644 -0.15 -35.98 -19.43
C THR A 644 0.07 -36.40 -20.89
N GLU A 645 -0.89 -36.14 -21.77
CA GLU A 645 -0.75 -36.39 -23.22
C GLU A 645 0.18 -35.35 -23.86
N LYS A 646 0.09 -34.07 -23.46
CA LYS A 646 1.00 -33.01 -23.92
C LYS A 646 2.45 -33.32 -23.60
N THR A 647 2.73 -33.74 -22.36
CA THR A 647 4.08 -34.12 -21.93
C THR A 647 4.60 -35.33 -22.71
N SER A 648 3.73 -36.29 -23.01
CA SER A 648 4.06 -37.42 -23.89
C SER A 648 4.37 -36.97 -25.33
N LEU A 649 3.59 -36.05 -25.90
CA LEU A 649 3.86 -35.49 -27.22
C LEU A 649 5.17 -34.67 -27.26
N ASN A 650 5.45 -33.89 -26.22
CA ASN A 650 6.71 -33.15 -26.08
C ASN A 650 7.92 -34.09 -26.07
N SER A 651 7.83 -35.23 -25.39
CA SER A 651 8.88 -36.24 -25.42
C SER A 651 9.11 -36.81 -26.83
N LEU A 652 8.07 -36.97 -27.64
CA LEU A 652 8.20 -37.37 -29.04
C LEU A 652 8.80 -36.29 -29.92
N PHE A 653 8.44 -35.03 -29.72
CA PHE A 653 9.06 -33.91 -30.44
C PHE A 653 10.55 -33.81 -30.12
N GLN A 654 10.94 -34.02 -28.87
CA GLN A 654 12.35 -34.06 -28.49
C GLN A 654 13.06 -35.27 -29.11
N LEU A 655 12.45 -36.46 -29.11
CA LEU A 655 12.99 -37.65 -29.78
C LEU A 655 13.18 -37.41 -31.29
N ALA A 656 12.19 -36.79 -31.95
CA ALA A 656 12.28 -36.44 -33.36
C ALA A 656 13.42 -35.44 -33.62
N ALA A 657 13.56 -34.44 -32.75
CA ALA A 657 14.63 -33.46 -32.85
C ALA A 657 16.02 -34.10 -32.69
N ASP A 658 16.17 -35.02 -31.74
CA ASP A 658 17.43 -35.72 -31.48
C ASP A 658 17.79 -36.67 -32.63
N ILE A 659 16.80 -37.35 -33.23
CA ILE A 659 16.99 -38.16 -34.45
C ILE A 659 17.37 -37.28 -35.66
N SER A 660 16.74 -36.11 -35.83
CA SER A 660 17.06 -35.19 -36.91
C SER A 660 18.45 -34.55 -36.75
N LYS A 661 18.88 -34.26 -35.51
CA LYS A 661 20.27 -33.84 -35.25
C LYS A 661 21.28 -34.89 -35.68
N LEU A 662 20.98 -36.17 -35.46
CA LEU A 662 21.83 -37.29 -35.92
C LEU A 662 21.94 -37.35 -37.44
N SER A 663 20.88 -36.99 -38.17
CA SER A 663 20.89 -36.88 -39.64
C SER A 663 21.41 -35.52 -40.16
N LYS A 664 21.95 -34.65 -39.28
CA LYS A 664 22.45 -33.29 -39.57
C LYS A 664 21.37 -32.31 -40.05
N VAL A 665 20.11 -32.56 -39.71
CA VAL A 665 18.98 -31.65 -39.96
C VAL A 665 18.60 -30.96 -38.65
N GLU A 666 18.81 -29.65 -38.56
CA GLU A 666 18.30 -28.87 -37.43
C GLU A 666 16.78 -28.70 -37.57
N THR A 667 16.04 -29.06 -36.54
CA THR A 667 14.58 -28.95 -36.51
C THR A 667 14.13 -27.94 -35.45
N MET A 668 13.01 -27.28 -35.73
CA MET A 668 12.39 -26.30 -34.80
C MET A 668 11.54 -26.96 -33.72
N LEU A 669 11.20 -28.23 -33.90
CA LEU A 669 10.47 -29.01 -32.91
C LEU A 669 11.43 -29.39 -31.78
N ASN A 670 11.08 -29.07 -30.55
CA ASN A 670 11.83 -29.45 -29.36
C ASN A 670 10.86 -29.83 -28.23
N GLY A 671 11.37 -30.42 -27.15
CA GLY A 671 10.55 -30.81 -26.00
C GLY A 671 9.87 -29.63 -25.28
N HIS A 672 10.27 -28.40 -25.58
CA HIS A 672 9.69 -27.17 -25.03
C HIS A 672 8.81 -26.44 -26.05
N PHE A 673 8.44 -27.08 -27.16
CA PHE A 673 7.77 -26.43 -28.28
C PHE A 673 6.41 -25.86 -27.90
N TRP A 674 5.79 -26.29 -26.80
CA TRP A 674 4.54 -25.73 -26.27
C TRP A 674 4.33 -25.95 -24.77
N ALA A 675 5.39 -26.27 -24.02
CA ALA A 675 5.32 -26.55 -22.58
C ALA A 675 5.03 -25.30 -21.72
N ASN A 676 5.48 -24.11 -22.14
CA ASN A 676 5.39 -22.87 -21.36
C ASN A 676 4.51 -21.79 -22.02
N THR A 677 3.46 -22.20 -22.73
CA THR A 677 2.60 -21.25 -23.47
C THR A 677 1.12 -21.51 -23.25
N LYS A 678 0.33 -20.43 -23.23
CA LYS A 678 -1.14 -20.50 -23.28
C LYS A 678 -1.69 -20.73 -24.69
N GLN A 679 -0.83 -20.68 -25.71
CA GLN A 679 -1.18 -20.88 -27.12
C GLN A 679 -1.51 -22.35 -27.39
N SER A 680 -2.45 -22.59 -28.31
CA SER A 680 -2.75 -23.96 -28.75
C SER A 680 -1.59 -24.54 -29.58
N LEU A 681 -1.47 -25.87 -29.62
CA LEU A 681 -0.46 -26.54 -30.44
C LEU A 681 -0.60 -26.13 -31.91
N ARG A 682 -1.84 -26.04 -32.39
CA ARG A 682 -2.17 -25.63 -33.76
C ARG A 682 -1.66 -24.23 -34.09
N ASP A 683 -1.86 -23.26 -33.20
CA ASP A 683 -1.39 -21.88 -33.43
C ASP A 683 0.13 -21.83 -33.56
N ARG A 684 0.85 -22.58 -32.72
CA ARG A 684 2.32 -22.66 -32.79
C ARG A 684 2.80 -23.37 -34.05
N LEU A 685 2.12 -24.45 -34.47
CA LEU A 685 2.44 -25.15 -35.72
C LEU A 685 2.16 -24.28 -36.95
N CYS A 686 1.03 -23.56 -36.98
CA CYS A 686 0.70 -22.59 -38.03
C CYS A 686 1.76 -21.47 -38.11
N TRP A 687 2.19 -20.94 -36.96
CA TRP A 687 3.26 -19.93 -36.89
C TRP A 687 4.60 -20.48 -37.39
N ALA A 688 5.01 -21.67 -36.94
CA ALA A 688 6.26 -22.30 -37.34
C ALA A 688 6.28 -22.63 -38.84
N CYS A 689 5.15 -23.11 -39.40
CA CYS A 689 5.01 -23.43 -40.81
C CYS A 689 4.65 -22.24 -41.72
N ARG A 690 4.36 -21.06 -41.14
CA ARG A 690 3.83 -19.87 -41.85
C ARG A 690 2.65 -20.19 -42.77
N THR A 691 1.79 -21.13 -42.36
CA THR A 691 0.67 -21.63 -43.18
C THR A 691 -0.55 -21.91 -42.29
N GLU A 692 -1.71 -21.36 -42.62
CA GLU A 692 -2.96 -21.58 -41.87
C GLU A 692 -3.74 -22.82 -42.35
N ARG A 693 -3.36 -23.40 -43.49
CA ARG A 693 -4.04 -24.54 -44.13
C ARG A 693 -3.21 -25.82 -44.03
N GLY A 694 -3.81 -26.88 -43.50
CA GLY A 694 -3.23 -28.23 -43.45
C GLY A 694 -3.57 -28.97 -42.15
N ASN A 695 -3.46 -30.29 -42.19
CA ASN A 695 -3.53 -31.11 -40.97
C ASN A 695 -2.25 -30.90 -40.15
N GLU A 696 -2.38 -30.88 -38.83
CA GLU A 696 -1.27 -30.68 -37.89
C GLU A 696 -0.13 -31.67 -38.12
N MET A 697 -0.46 -32.92 -38.49
CA MET A 697 0.54 -33.93 -38.82
C MET A 697 1.40 -33.56 -40.04
N LYS A 698 0.77 -33.04 -41.11
CA LYS A 698 1.50 -32.59 -42.30
C LYS A 698 2.40 -31.38 -42.01
N MET A 699 2.01 -30.56 -41.03
CA MET A 699 2.84 -29.45 -40.55
C MET A 699 4.06 -29.96 -39.79
N ILE A 700 3.88 -30.96 -38.91
CA ILE A 700 4.96 -31.59 -38.15
C ILE A 700 5.96 -32.28 -39.09
N GLU A 701 5.49 -33.05 -40.07
CA GLU A 701 6.34 -33.69 -41.09
C GLU A 701 7.18 -32.64 -41.84
N LYS A 702 6.54 -31.55 -42.30
CA LYS A 702 7.23 -30.46 -43.02
C LYS A 702 8.27 -29.73 -42.17
N LEU A 703 8.06 -29.58 -40.86
CA LEU A 703 9.02 -28.98 -39.92
C LEU A 703 10.23 -29.88 -39.66
N CYS A 704 10.07 -31.19 -39.79
CA CYS A 704 11.17 -32.15 -39.74
C CYS A 704 12.00 -32.20 -41.03
N GLU A 705 11.43 -31.79 -42.17
CA GLU A 705 12.06 -31.83 -43.50
C GLU A 705 12.83 -30.54 -43.89
N HIS A 706 12.55 -29.39 -43.27
CA HIS A 706 13.12 -28.09 -43.66
C HIS A 706 13.56 -27.21 -42.47
N SER A 707 14.82 -26.73 -42.49
CA SER A 707 15.22 -25.43 -41.89
C SER A 707 16.47 -24.91 -42.64
N PRO A 708 16.69 -23.57 -42.83
CA PRO A 708 16.54 -22.52 -41.81
C PRO A 708 15.90 -21.19 -42.29
N LYS A 709 15.47 -20.35 -41.33
CA LYS A 709 15.62 -18.87 -41.34
C LYS A 709 15.31 -18.31 -39.95
N GLU A 710 16.22 -17.49 -39.41
CA GLU A 710 16.10 -16.77 -38.14
C GLU A 710 14.79 -15.95 -38.07
N LEU A 711 14.17 -15.92 -36.89
CA LEU A 711 12.92 -15.20 -36.65
C LEU A 711 13.11 -14.05 -35.64
N PRO A 712 12.49 -12.88 -35.88
CA PRO A 712 12.43 -11.78 -34.94
C PRO A 712 11.49 -12.10 -33.77
N LYS A 713 11.81 -11.56 -32.59
CA LYS A 713 11.03 -11.68 -31.35
C LYS A 713 9.61 -11.14 -31.54
N ILE A 714 8.62 -11.92 -31.13
CA ILE A 714 7.20 -11.52 -31.08
C ILE A 714 7.07 -10.42 -30.00
N LYS A 715 6.46 -9.29 -30.35
CA LYS A 715 5.92 -8.33 -29.38
C LYS A 715 4.53 -8.84 -28.97
N GLU A 716 4.34 -9.06 -27.68
CA GLU A 716 2.99 -9.27 -27.12
C GLU A 716 2.30 -7.90 -27.11
N GLU A 717 1.28 -7.73 -27.96
CA GLU A 717 0.32 -6.65 -27.81
C GLU A 717 -0.80 -7.18 -26.91
N GLU A 718 -0.97 -6.53 -25.75
CA GLU A 718 -2.12 -6.75 -24.87
C GLU A 718 -3.36 -6.18 -25.58
N GLU A 719 -4.36 -7.03 -25.87
CA GLU A 719 -5.66 -6.58 -26.34
C GLU A 719 -6.37 -5.82 -25.19
N GLU A 720 -6.49 -4.50 -25.34
CA GLU A 720 -7.45 -3.70 -24.60
C GLU A 720 -8.87 -4.13 -25.02
N ALA A 721 -9.70 -4.47 -24.04
CA ALA A 721 -11.10 -4.79 -24.22
C ALA A 721 -11.93 -3.50 -24.39
N ASP A 722 -12.70 -3.42 -25.48
CA ASP A 722 -13.87 -2.54 -25.61
C ASP A 722 -15.08 -3.08 -24.84
#